data_AF-A0AAW1PLB5-F1
#
_entry.id   AF-A0AAW1PLB5-F1
#
_cell.length_a   1.000
_cell.length_b   1.000
_cell.length_c   1.000
_cell.angle_alpha   90.00
_cell.angle_beta   90.00
_cell.angle_gamma   90.00
#
_symmetry.space_group_name_H-M   'P 1'
#
loop_
_entity.id
_entity.type
_entity.pdbx_description
1 polymer ?
#
loop_
_entity_poly.entity_id
_entity_poly.type
_entity_poly.pdbx_seq_one_letter_code
_entity_poly.pdbx_strand_id
1 'polypeptide(L)'
;MPLVIDNNTKSWESFDVQTASTLYWKAVPVLLQQADREEQTGELTVRILSGVNRNNHNSRILRIHLSSEDDLFFLHTLEVSEEEFQSLKVEQGILVDFANFPGKIIVMLEKCITSKAEDPPRFQAVLQTRGGESVFKIVETNDFKQLAHIMLAFRPGNDPAVKQFLAFRLSEVKANCDKLTEELDLTQNEKQSVEQCLKETEQQLSSTKEAHEKHLMEYQANTKTRDAVALQERTRELNKLKETLDRERAELDKKYRDQLDALNSRNAELDQENRALRDHKYELDTKVSELSHKLGSADGNGRSLEEEVGRLRTQVQQLSRDRSEREVQVSDQRAKLRALEEKVQAQKELLLESNERNKDLEASTRQLEARCSELKEAAAGHEQRAKEAAAEVMKGNRIIEKLTNDLRMAKEKMRRKQAIITRQEEEMLQRDRALEQAGRESTSLAQSLEKLKQEHEHLKAEHANLKTKLEDSKQQLQGNEQMIRWLNNQVNEAQLQYGTAVSGSRYSFRPSSLAPATASAGTAPHLPYRSSVSPVSGLNTGTLNTELTHKYWALLDKSSDRCAAALRMPKVALMFLTRGDMPHERLWSDWFAGGAGLVSLDAVRTLACARQRYLVLDRLQPACSRNASANATILDQQHMFTVYTHPARDFAGYPNASLFHGTDLQNRIATQWGHHSTTEAARRMLQAALKEPLNQRFVLLSESCIPLYPPAMWVALIRKHATAIAEDTVVAASFEEHCTWGADPDWGGKWRDCFSDEHYMSTLLAIYGLDQETDCLGFVAHADWENGEPGYHPVTYEPDDISPELIQKLRMPEICGLPVDSVASAWKGLGTIEDVYLSAPVAYGPVLGYQCPLFARKFPAHTADLLYDLYTRSPTTFTRLDGTRNNNQHDASGMT
;
A
#
# COMPACT_ATOMS: atom_id res chain seq x y z
N MET A 1 63.19 -35.47 104.57
CA MET A 1 63.36 -36.77 103.88
C MET A 1 61.95 -37.26 103.60
N PRO A 2 61.65 -37.81 102.42
CA PRO A 2 60.38 -38.50 102.18
C PRO A 2 60.22 -39.67 103.15
N LEU A 3 58.98 -40.00 103.52
CA LEU A 3 58.65 -41.21 104.27
C LEU A 3 59.01 -42.45 103.44
N VAL A 4 60.10 -43.12 103.83
CA VAL A 4 60.41 -44.48 103.39
C VAL A 4 59.34 -45.40 103.99
N ILE A 5 58.29 -45.67 103.23
CA ILE A 5 57.22 -46.60 103.63
C ILE A 5 57.84 -47.98 103.84
N ASP A 6 57.58 -48.55 105.01
CA ASP A 6 58.42 -49.54 105.67
C ASP A 6 58.86 -50.73 104.80
N ASN A 7 60.08 -51.20 105.01
CA ASN A 7 60.82 -52.07 104.08
C ASN A 7 60.45 -53.58 104.21
N ASN A 8 59.23 -53.87 104.67
CA ASN A 8 58.75 -55.21 105.02
C ASN A 8 57.45 -55.60 104.29
N THR A 9 57.57 -56.49 103.31
CA THR A 9 56.65 -57.61 103.05
C THR A 9 55.12 -57.35 102.99
N LYS A 10 54.65 -56.19 102.52
CA LYS A 10 53.29 -56.09 101.94
C LYS A 10 53.36 -56.56 100.48
N SER A 11 52.57 -57.59 100.12
CA SER A 11 52.60 -58.14 98.75
C SER A 11 51.79 -57.31 97.76
N TRP A 12 52.20 -57.35 96.49
CA TRP A 12 51.55 -56.67 95.35
C TRP A 12 50.11 -57.14 95.07
N GLU A 13 49.65 -58.14 95.81
CA GLU A 13 48.39 -58.88 95.66
C GLU A 13 47.24 -58.26 96.49
N SER A 14 47.53 -57.21 97.28
CA SER A 14 46.60 -56.48 98.14
C SER A 14 45.51 -55.74 97.37
N PHE A 15 45.81 -55.22 96.19
CA PHE A 15 44.85 -54.47 95.36
C PHE A 15 44.02 -55.41 94.50
N ASP A 16 42.69 -55.30 94.56
CA ASP A 16 41.83 -56.00 93.60
C ASP A 16 41.77 -55.26 92.26
N VAL A 17 42.42 -55.83 91.25
CA VAL A 17 42.44 -55.32 89.87
C VAL A 17 41.10 -55.56 89.14
N GLN A 18 40.29 -56.54 89.57
CA GLN A 18 39.02 -56.86 88.88
C GLN A 18 37.91 -55.85 89.18
N THR A 19 37.90 -55.27 90.38
CA THR A 19 36.98 -54.18 90.76
C THR A 19 37.58 -52.77 90.58
N ALA A 20 38.78 -52.67 90.00
CA ALA A 20 39.48 -51.39 89.85
C ALA A 20 38.87 -50.49 88.76
N SER A 21 38.47 -49.29 89.14
CA SER A 21 38.08 -48.22 88.23
C SER A 21 39.31 -47.49 87.67
N THR A 22 39.35 -47.22 86.36
CA THR A 22 40.38 -46.38 85.76
C THR A 22 39.92 -44.92 85.77
N LEU A 23 40.59 -44.07 86.55
CA LEU A 23 40.28 -42.65 86.67
C LEU A 23 41.01 -41.78 85.63
N TYR A 24 42.17 -42.25 85.18
CA TYR A 24 43.00 -41.58 84.17
C TYR A 24 43.85 -42.61 83.43
N TRP A 25 44.01 -42.43 82.13
CA TRP A 25 44.92 -43.22 81.29
C TRP A 25 45.24 -42.39 80.04
N LYS A 26 46.42 -41.76 80.03
CA LYS A 26 46.96 -40.98 78.88
C LYS A 26 48.49 -41.06 78.87
N ALA A 27 49.10 -40.87 77.71
CA ALA A 27 50.52 -40.53 77.61
C ALA A 27 50.78 -39.13 78.19
N VAL A 28 51.88 -38.96 78.91
CA VAL A 28 52.32 -37.69 79.52
C VAL A 28 53.82 -37.51 79.24
N PRO A 29 54.30 -36.31 78.86
CA PRO A 29 55.72 -36.04 78.75
C PRO A 29 56.37 -36.04 80.16
N VAL A 30 57.35 -36.90 80.37
CA VAL A 30 58.08 -37.06 81.65
C VAL A 30 59.58 -36.97 81.40
N LEU A 31 60.25 -36.06 82.13
CA LEU A 31 61.70 -35.98 82.17
C LEU A 31 62.27 -37.12 83.05
N LEU A 32 63.10 -37.97 82.48
CA LEU A 32 63.72 -39.11 83.14
C LEU A 32 65.11 -38.71 83.66
N GLN A 33 65.28 -38.72 84.98
CA GLN A 33 66.54 -38.42 85.67
C GLN A 33 67.11 -39.71 86.29
N GLN A 34 67.93 -40.45 85.55
CA GLN A 34 68.56 -41.70 86.01
C GLN A 34 69.99 -41.43 86.51
N ALA A 35 70.48 -42.20 87.48
CA ALA A 35 71.79 -41.94 88.10
C ALA A 35 72.98 -42.02 87.13
N ASP A 36 72.90 -42.89 86.12
CA ASP A 36 74.00 -43.24 85.20
C ASP A 36 73.69 -42.94 83.72
N ARG A 37 72.72 -42.06 83.43
CA ARG A 37 72.36 -41.64 82.06
C ARG A 37 72.05 -40.14 81.99
N GLU A 38 72.15 -39.57 80.80
CA GLU A 38 71.74 -38.19 80.52
C GLU A 38 70.22 -38.01 80.71
N GLU A 39 69.79 -36.78 81.02
CA GLU A 39 68.37 -36.49 81.25
C GLU A 39 67.59 -36.48 79.93
N GLN A 40 66.59 -37.35 79.80
CA GLN A 40 65.80 -37.51 78.58
C GLN A 40 64.31 -37.30 78.87
N THR A 41 63.63 -36.46 78.09
CA THR A 41 62.16 -36.41 78.10
C THR A 41 61.61 -37.52 77.21
N GLY A 42 60.77 -38.39 77.77
CA GLY A 42 60.03 -39.43 77.05
C GLY A 42 58.53 -39.29 77.31
N GLU A 43 57.70 -39.93 76.48
CA GLU A 43 56.27 -40.08 76.80
C GLU A 43 56.07 -41.36 77.62
N LEU A 44 55.46 -41.22 78.79
CA LEU A 44 55.06 -42.35 79.63
C LEU A 44 53.53 -42.39 79.73
N THR A 45 52.96 -43.56 79.54
CA THR A 45 51.55 -43.82 79.78
C THR A 45 51.31 -43.86 81.29
N VAL A 46 50.63 -42.83 81.78
CA VAL A 46 50.25 -42.68 83.20
C VAL A 46 48.83 -43.21 83.37
N ARG A 47 48.66 -44.27 84.17
CA ARG A 47 47.35 -44.85 84.48
C ARG A 47 47.06 -44.78 85.98
N ILE A 48 45.98 -44.10 86.35
CA ILE A 48 45.50 -43.96 87.73
C ILE A 48 44.30 -44.89 87.92
N LEU A 49 44.41 -45.79 88.88
CA LEU A 49 43.40 -46.79 89.25
C LEU A 49 42.91 -46.53 90.67
N SER A 50 41.60 -46.53 90.88
CA SER A 50 40.97 -46.50 92.20
C SER A 50 40.19 -47.80 92.42
N GLY A 51 40.51 -48.50 93.50
CA GLY A 51 39.93 -49.80 93.84
C GLY A 51 39.95 -50.03 95.35
N VAL A 52 39.83 -51.30 95.75
CA VAL A 52 39.77 -51.70 97.17
C VAL A 52 40.80 -52.80 97.48
N ASN A 53 41.09 -52.97 98.77
CA ASN A 53 41.92 -54.07 99.22
C ASN A 53 41.16 -55.40 99.07
N ARG A 54 41.77 -56.37 98.40
CA ARG A 54 41.26 -57.73 98.17
C ARG A 54 40.97 -58.49 99.47
N ASN A 55 41.67 -58.15 100.55
CA ASN A 55 41.47 -58.74 101.89
C ASN A 55 40.56 -57.89 102.80
N ASN A 56 40.22 -56.65 102.40
CA ASN A 56 39.36 -55.74 103.15
C ASN A 56 38.70 -54.71 102.22
N HIS A 57 37.51 -55.02 101.70
CA HIS A 57 36.81 -54.15 100.74
C HIS A 57 36.45 -52.75 101.28
N ASN A 58 36.53 -52.50 102.59
CA ASN A 58 36.37 -51.16 103.16
C ASN A 58 37.64 -50.30 103.07
N SER A 59 38.82 -50.92 102.89
CA SER A 59 40.08 -50.21 102.67
C SER A 59 40.21 -49.83 101.20
N ARG A 60 39.99 -48.54 100.90
CA ARG A 60 40.20 -48.01 99.55
C ARG A 60 41.68 -47.84 99.26
N ILE A 61 42.05 -48.06 98.00
CA ILE A 61 43.43 -47.98 97.52
C ILE A 61 43.47 -47.20 96.20
N LEU A 62 44.42 -46.27 96.11
CA LEU A 62 44.81 -45.58 94.90
C LEU A 62 46.12 -46.20 94.40
N ARG A 63 46.13 -46.70 93.16
CA ARG A 63 47.31 -47.27 92.51
C ARG A 63 47.60 -46.48 91.23
N ILE A 64 48.85 -46.04 91.05
CA ILE A 64 49.28 -45.30 89.86
C ILE A 64 50.40 -46.07 89.18
N HIS A 65 50.27 -46.31 87.88
CA HIS A 65 51.30 -46.90 87.03
C HIS A 65 51.90 -45.83 86.11
N LEU A 66 53.22 -45.87 85.94
CA LEU A 66 53.96 -45.23 84.86
C LEU A 66 54.55 -46.37 84.01
N SER A 67 54.12 -46.50 82.76
CA SER A 67 54.62 -47.51 81.82
C SER A 67 55.02 -46.90 80.48
N SER A 68 55.95 -47.50 79.76
CA SER A 68 56.21 -47.16 78.35
C SER A 68 55.39 -48.05 77.42
N GLU A 69 55.15 -47.58 76.19
CA GLU A 69 54.60 -48.39 75.10
C GLU A 69 55.71 -48.89 74.16
N ASP A 70 56.88 -48.22 74.16
CA ASP A 70 58.11 -48.67 73.49
C ASP A 70 58.87 -49.74 74.30
N ASP A 71 58.80 -49.66 75.64
CA ASP A 71 59.41 -50.63 76.57
C ASP A 71 58.35 -51.23 77.49
N LEU A 72 57.90 -52.43 77.14
CA LEU A 72 56.90 -53.19 77.88
C LEU A 72 57.39 -53.69 79.26
N PHE A 73 58.69 -53.64 79.54
CA PHE A 73 59.24 -53.97 80.86
C PHE A 73 59.39 -52.73 81.76
N PHE A 74 59.33 -51.52 81.18
CA PHE A 74 59.31 -50.28 81.96
C PHE A 74 58.00 -50.16 82.74
N LEU A 75 58.08 -50.37 84.05
CA LEU A 75 56.97 -50.15 84.98
C LEU A 75 57.49 -49.49 86.26
N HIS A 76 56.83 -48.43 86.69
CA HIS A 76 56.95 -47.88 88.04
C HIS A 76 55.56 -47.75 88.65
N THR A 77 55.40 -48.16 89.90
CA THR A 77 54.11 -48.20 90.59
C THR A 77 54.14 -47.46 91.92
N LEU A 78 53.12 -46.65 92.16
CA LEU A 78 52.73 -46.15 93.48
C LEU A 78 51.47 -46.90 93.92
N GLU A 79 51.40 -47.28 95.18
CA GLU A 79 50.17 -47.72 95.84
C GLU A 79 50.04 -46.98 97.17
N VAL A 80 48.85 -46.44 97.46
CA VAL A 80 48.56 -45.77 98.72
C VAL A 80 47.12 -46.07 99.15
N SER A 81 46.96 -46.62 100.36
CA SER A 81 45.65 -46.81 100.99
C SER A 81 45.13 -45.52 101.63
N GLU A 82 43.82 -45.46 101.90
CA GLU A 82 43.17 -44.32 102.57
C GLU A 82 43.73 -44.05 104.00
N GLU A 83 44.33 -45.06 104.62
CA GLU A 83 45.06 -44.97 105.90
C GLU A 83 46.48 -44.38 105.71
N GLU A 84 47.28 -44.95 104.81
CA GLU A 84 48.65 -44.49 104.52
C GLU A 84 48.67 -43.07 103.95
N PHE A 85 47.61 -42.68 103.23
CA PHE A 85 47.42 -41.33 102.74
C PHE A 85 47.42 -40.27 103.84
N GLN A 86 47.01 -40.56 105.08
CA GLN A 86 47.03 -39.55 106.15
C GLN A 86 48.47 -39.12 106.49
N SER A 87 49.43 -40.04 106.41
CA SER A 87 50.85 -39.73 106.61
C SER A 87 51.41 -38.91 105.45
N LEU A 88 51.12 -39.33 104.21
CA LEU A 88 51.49 -38.61 102.98
C LEU A 88 50.91 -37.18 102.95
N LYS A 89 49.67 -37.04 103.43
CA LYS A 89 48.94 -35.78 103.51
C LYS A 89 49.62 -34.77 104.44
N VAL A 90 50.01 -35.22 105.63
CA VAL A 90 50.75 -34.37 106.60
C VAL A 90 52.15 -34.05 106.09
N GLU A 91 52.87 -35.02 105.53
CA GLU A 91 54.23 -34.82 105.02
C GLU A 91 54.31 -33.78 103.90
N GLN A 92 53.41 -33.86 102.91
CA GLN A 92 53.47 -33.01 101.71
C GLN A 92 52.51 -31.81 101.76
N GLY A 93 51.90 -31.54 102.92
CA GLY A 93 50.99 -30.39 103.12
C GLY A 93 49.73 -30.45 102.25
N ILE A 94 49.28 -31.65 101.87
CA ILE A 94 48.17 -31.84 100.93
C ILE A 94 46.86 -31.40 101.60
N LEU A 95 46.14 -30.45 101.00
CA LEU A 95 44.93 -29.89 101.61
C LEU A 95 43.66 -30.74 101.36
N VAL A 96 43.63 -31.55 100.30
CA VAL A 96 42.48 -32.38 99.92
C VAL A 96 42.37 -33.68 100.71
N ASP A 97 41.20 -34.33 100.66
CA ASP A 97 40.99 -35.69 101.15
C ASP A 97 41.44 -36.76 100.13
N PHE A 98 41.34 -38.03 100.52
CA PHE A 98 41.74 -39.16 99.68
C PHE A 98 40.90 -39.27 98.39
N ALA A 99 39.61 -38.92 98.44
CA ALA A 99 38.71 -39.01 97.29
C ALA A 99 39.00 -37.93 96.22
N ASN A 100 39.38 -36.72 96.63
CA ASN A 100 39.69 -35.61 95.73
C ASN A 100 41.16 -35.58 95.29
N PHE A 101 42.06 -36.31 95.96
CA PHE A 101 43.49 -36.38 95.65
C PHE A 101 43.80 -36.84 94.20
N PRO A 102 43.19 -37.92 93.65
CA PRO A 102 43.40 -38.32 92.26
C PRO A 102 43.07 -37.19 91.27
N GLY A 103 41.96 -36.47 91.49
CA GLY A 103 41.55 -35.36 90.64
C GLY A 103 42.56 -34.20 90.61
N LYS A 104 43.27 -33.95 91.72
CA LYS A 104 44.37 -32.96 91.76
C LYS A 104 45.60 -33.44 90.98
N ILE A 105 45.96 -34.72 91.07
CA ILE A 105 47.04 -35.30 90.25
C ILE A 105 46.69 -35.18 88.75
N ILE A 106 45.46 -35.55 88.36
CA ILE A 106 44.98 -35.49 86.96
C ILE A 106 45.14 -34.07 86.40
N VAL A 107 44.63 -33.05 87.09
CA VAL A 107 44.74 -31.65 86.65
C VAL A 107 46.20 -31.19 86.51
N MET A 108 47.13 -31.73 87.30
CA MET A 108 48.56 -31.45 87.16
C MET A 108 49.21 -32.20 85.99
N LEU A 109 48.80 -33.44 85.71
CA LEU A 109 49.27 -34.20 84.53
C LEU A 109 48.78 -33.57 83.22
N GLU A 110 47.53 -33.10 83.18
CA GLU A 110 46.98 -32.44 81.98
C GLU A 110 47.64 -31.07 81.71
N LYS A 111 48.08 -30.36 82.76
CA LYS A 111 48.97 -29.20 82.61
C LYS A 111 50.32 -29.59 82.02
N CYS A 112 50.93 -30.70 82.42
CA CYS A 112 52.19 -31.19 81.83
C CYS A 112 52.03 -31.55 80.34
N ILE A 113 50.90 -32.14 79.95
CA ILE A 113 50.57 -32.37 78.53
C ILE A 113 50.44 -31.03 77.78
N THR A 114 49.77 -30.04 78.36
CA THR A 114 49.54 -28.74 77.72
C THR A 114 50.83 -27.92 77.58
N SER A 115 51.68 -27.90 78.61
CA SER A 115 52.99 -27.22 78.62
C SER A 115 54.06 -27.90 77.76
N LYS A 116 53.77 -29.05 77.10
CA LYS A 116 54.77 -29.81 76.30
C LYS A 116 55.45 -29.00 75.19
N ALA A 117 54.79 -27.95 74.69
CA ALA A 117 55.28 -27.09 73.61
C ALA A 117 55.92 -25.77 74.09
N GLU A 118 56.03 -25.55 75.40
CA GLU A 118 56.69 -24.40 76.00
C GLU A 118 58.18 -24.74 76.27
N ASP A 119 59.10 -23.79 76.07
CA ASP A 119 60.53 -23.96 76.34
C ASP A 119 61.05 -22.80 77.23
N PRO A 120 61.44 -23.07 78.50
CA PRO A 120 61.24 -24.32 79.23
C PRO A 120 59.76 -24.57 79.55
N PRO A 121 59.32 -25.83 79.70
CA PRO A 121 57.92 -26.15 80.00
C PRO A 121 57.51 -25.61 81.37
N ARG A 122 56.40 -24.85 81.43
CA ARG A 122 55.93 -24.25 82.70
C ARG A 122 55.54 -25.33 83.70
N PHE A 123 54.80 -26.35 83.28
CA PHE A 123 54.53 -27.55 84.09
C PHE A 123 55.26 -28.75 83.50
N GLN A 124 56.07 -29.42 84.31
CA GLN A 124 56.85 -30.60 83.89
C GLN A 124 56.69 -31.73 84.89
N ALA A 125 56.41 -32.93 84.40
CA ALA A 125 56.51 -34.16 85.18
C ALA A 125 57.94 -34.69 85.09
N VAL A 126 58.51 -35.14 86.21
CA VAL A 126 59.89 -35.61 86.29
C VAL A 126 59.93 -36.90 87.12
N LEU A 127 60.51 -37.97 86.56
CA LEU A 127 60.73 -39.23 87.26
C LEU A 127 62.23 -39.41 87.50
N GLN A 128 62.63 -39.37 88.77
CA GLN A 128 64.02 -39.53 89.19
C GLN A 128 64.23 -40.92 89.80
N THR A 129 65.20 -41.70 89.30
CA THR A 129 65.46 -43.07 89.76
C THR A 129 66.84 -43.17 90.42
N ARG A 130 66.91 -43.80 91.60
CA ARG A 130 68.15 -43.98 92.38
C ARG A 130 68.12 -45.27 93.19
N GLY A 131 69.04 -46.20 92.91
CA GLY A 131 69.37 -47.31 93.82
C GLY A 131 68.23 -48.27 94.20
N GLY A 132 67.16 -48.36 93.41
CA GLY A 132 65.98 -49.18 93.70
C GLY A 132 64.74 -48.39 94.14
N GLU A 133 64.88 -47.09 94.42
CA GLU A 133 63.76 -46.16 94.66
C GLU A 133 63.53 -45.25 93.44
N SER A 134 62.30 -44.76 93.27
CA SER A 134 62.00 -43.70 92.31
C SER A 134 61.08 -42.63 92.88
N VAL A 135 61.28 -41.38 92.47
CA VAL A 135 60.48 -40.23 92.90
C VAL A 135 59.89 -39.56 91.67
N PHE A 136 58.56 -39.58 91.57
CA PHE A 136 57.80 -38.88 90.56
C PHE A 136 57.34 -37.53 91.13
N LYS A 137 57.89 -36.44 90.60
CA LYS A 137 57.58 -35.07 91.02
C LYS A 137 56.93 -34.32 89.86
N ILE A 138 55.92 -33.50 90.15
CA ILE A 138 55.41 -32.51 89.20
C ILE A 138 55.89 -31.14 89.65
N VAL A 139 56.64 -30.45 88.79
CA VAL A 139 57.20 -29.13 89.06
C VAL A 139 56.51 -28.06 88.22
N GLU A 140 56.33 -26.88 88.79
CA GLU A 140 56.05 -25.65 88.06
C GLU A 140 57.32 -24.80 88.03
N THR A 141 57.77 -24.42 86.83
CA THR A 141 58.89 -23.50 86.61
C THR A 141 58.35 -22.07 86.53
N ASN A 142 59.02 -21.15 87.23
CA ASN A 142 58.78 -19.71 87.21
C ASN A 142 60.14 -18.99 87.19
N ASP A 143 60.19 -17.74 86.76
CA ASP A 143 61.40 -16.95 86.41
C ASP A 143 62.55 -17.00 87.43
N PHE A 144 62.24 -17.27 88.70
CA PHE A 144 63.20 -17.31 89.80
C PHE A 144 63.40 -18.69 90.46
N LYS A 145 62.52 -19.68 90.20
CA LYS A 145 62.57 -21.00 90.86
C LYS A 145 61.66 -22.05 90.21
N GLN A 146 62.04 -23.32 90.39
CA GLN A 146 61.13 -24.45 90.27
C GLN A 146 60.42 -24.72 91.61
N LEU A 147 59.13 -25.04 91.57
CA LEU A 147 58.29 -25.42 92.71
C LEU A 147 57.71 -26.82 92.48
N ALA A 148 58.05 -27.79 93.33
CA ALA A 148 57.39 -29.09 93.31
C ALA A 148 55.98 -28.97 93.94
N HIS A 149 54.94 -29.29 93.16
CA HIS A 149 53.54 -29.34 93.63
C HIS A 149 53.19 -30.67 94.32
N ILE A 150 53.89 -31.76 93.96
CA ILE A 150 53.76 -33.09 94.57
C ILE A 150 55.05 -33.89 94.33
N MET A 151 55.42 -34.79 95.25
CA MET A 151 56.62 -35.64 95.16
C MET A 151 56.33 -37.07 95.62
N LEU A 152 55.87 -37.92 94.72
CA LEU A 152 55.37 -39.26 95.04
C LEU A 152 56.50 -40.30 94.97
N ALA A 153 56.62 -41.13 96.01
CA ALA A 153 57.58 -42.23 96.07
C ALA A 153 57.04 -43.46 95.32
N PHE A 154 57.51 -43.65 94.09
CA PHE A 154 57.20 -44.82 93.27
C PHE A 154 58.22 -45.94 93.53
N ARG A 155 57.80 -47.18 93.27
CA ARG A 155 58.68 -48.37 93.28
C ARG A 155 58.84 -48.89 91.84
N PRO A 156 60.06 -49.15 91.35
CA PRO A 156 60.24 -49.84 90.08
C PRO A 156 59.62 -51.24 90.15
N GLY A 157 59.03 -51.69 89.03
CA GLY A 157 58.46 -53.02 88.91
C GLY A 157 59.54 -54.10 88.95
N ASN A 158 59.31 -55.15 89.73
CA ASN A 158 60.09 -56.39 89.67
C ASN A 158 59.39 -57.40 88.75
N ASP A 159 60.07 -58.48 88.33
CA ASP A 159 59.53 -59.46 87.39
C ASP A 159 58.13 -59.99 87.77
N PRO A 160 57.80 -60.29 89.05
CA PRO A 160 56.44 -60.62 89.46
C PRO A 160 55.40 -59.53 89.14
N ALA A 161 55.69 -58.26 89.47
CA ALA A 161 54.79 -57.14 89.24
C ALA A 161 54.64 -56.83 87.74
N VAL A 162 55.74 -56.82 86.99
CA VAL A 162 55.75 -56.62 85.53
C VAL A 162 54.97 -57.74 84.84
N LYS A 163 55.15 -59.00 85.24
CA LYS A 163 54.37 -60.14 84.70
C LYS A 163 52.88 -60.02 85.00
N GLN A 164 52.50 -59.57 86.20
CA GLN A 164 51.09 -59.34 86.55
C GLN A 164 50.48 -58.20 85.71
N PHE A 165 51.21 -57.08 85.55
CA PHE A 165 50.80 -55.95 84.72
C PHE A 165 50.61 -56.36 83.25
N LEU A 166 51.59 -57.06 82.66
CA LEU A 166 51.51 -57.53 81.28
C LEU A 166 50.42 -58.57 81.06
N ALA A 167 50.18 -59.48 82.00
CA ALA A 167 49.06 -60.43 81.93
C ALA A 167 47.71 -59.72 81.93
N PHE A 168 47.53 -58.71 82.80
CA PHE A 168 46.33 -57.87 82.82
C PHE A 168 46.14 -57.11 81.50
N ARG A 169 47.18 -56.40 81.03
CA ARG A 169 47.16 -55.66 79.75
C ARG A 169 46.85 -56.56 78.56
N LEU A 170 47.42 -57.78 78.51
CA LEU A 170 47.13 -58.75 77.45
C LEU A 170 45.65 -59.20 77.47
N SER A 171 45.06 -59.39 78.65
CA SER A 171 43.63 -59.75 78.76
C SER A 171 42.70 -58.60 78.32
N GLU A 172 43.06 -57.36 78.68
CA GLU A 172 42.33 -56.14 78.32
C GLU A 172 42.38 -55.86 76.81
N VAL A 173 43.54 -56.08 76.16
CA VAL A 173 43.68 -55.94 74.70
C VAL A 173 42.91 -57.04 73.96
N LYS A 174 43.04 -58.31 74.39
CA LYS A 174 42.32 -59.43 73.75
C LYS A 174 40.81 -59.22 73.73
N ALA A 175 40.21 -58.88 74.87
CA ALA A 175 38.77 -58.65 74.99
C ALA A 175 38.25 -57.47 74.14
N ASN A 176 39.14 -56.59 73.67
CA ASN A 176 38.79 -55.55 72.69
C ASN A 176 38.97 -56.06 71.24
N CYS A 177 40.03 -56.82 70.94
CA CYS A 177 40.21 -57.48 69.64
C CYS A 177 39.04 -58.43 69.30
N ASP A 178 38.56 -59.19 70.28
CA ASP A 178 37.45 -60.12 70.11
C ASP A 178 36.16 -59.36 69.69
N LYS A 179 35.86 -58.22 70.34
CA LYS A 179 34.71 -57.35 69.99
C LYS A 179 34.84 -56.72 68.61
N LEU A 180 36.01 -56.17 68.27
CA LEU A 180 36.25 -55.58 66.95
C LEU A 180 36.13 -56.63 65.83
N THR A 181 36.37 -57.91 66.13
CA THR A 181 36.16 -59.02 65.19
C THR A 181 34.67 -59.31 65.01
N GLU A 182 33.89 -59.35 66.09
CA GLU A 182 32.43 -59.52 66.05
C GLU A 182 31.73 -58.37 65.30
N GLU A 183 32.12 -57.12 65.55
CA GLU A 183 31.63 -55.93 64.82
C GLU A 183 31.98 -55.97 63.31
N LEU A 184 33.18 -56.46 62.97
CA LEU A 184 33.61 -56.61 61.57
C LEU A 184 32.82 -57.69 60.83
N ASP A 185 32.61 -58.85 61.45
CA ASP A 185 31.83 -59.95 60.86
C ASP A 185 30.36 -59.54 60.66
N LEU A 186 29.75 -58.84 61.63
CA LEU A 186 28.41 -58.27 61.48
C LEU A 186 28.33 -57.31 60.27
N THR A 187 29.24 -56.32 60.22
CA THR A 187 29.31 -55.34 59.13
C THR A 187 29.50 -56.00 57.76
N GLN A 188 30.31 -57.08 57.70
CA GLN A 188 30.58 -57.79 56.45
C GLN A 188 29.40 -58.65 55.98
N ASN A 189 28.58 -59.17 56.90
CA ASN A 189 27.33 -59.86 56.57
C ASN A 189 26.25 -58.89 56.07
N GLU A 190 26.10 -57.73 56.71
CA GLU A 190 25.18 -56.67 56.25
C GLU A 190 25.52 -56.21 54.83
N LYS A 191 26.81 -55.97 54.56
CA LYS A 191 27.31 -55.62 53.22
C LYS A 191 26.90 -56.66 52.17
N GLN A 192 27.08 -57.96 52.43
CA GLN A 192 26.73 -59.02 51.48
C GLN A 192 25.22 -59.06 51.20
N SER A 193 24.38 -58.86 52.22
CA SER A 193 22.93 -58.78 52.07
C SER A 193 22.51 -57.61 51.16
N VAL A 194 23.09 -56.42 51.36
CA VAL A 194 22.83 -55.24 50.51
C VAL A 194 23.34 -55.44 49.08
N GLU A 195 24.53 -56.04 48.90
CA GLU A 195 25.07 -56.37 47.56
C GLU A 195 24.25 -57.43 46.80
N GLN A 196 23.47 -58.27 47.49
CA GLN A 196 22.51 -59.17 46.84
C GLN A 196 21.22 -58.44 46.47
N CYS A 197 20.61 -57.71 47.42
CA CYS A 197 19.37 -56.95 47.20
C CYS A 197 19.50 -55.92 46.05
N LEU A 198 20.68 -55.30 45.90
CA LEU A 198 20.98 -54.42 44.78
C LEU A 198 20.87 -55.15 43.42
N LYS A 199 21.49 -56.32 43.27
CA LYS A 199 21.48 -57.10 42.02
C LYS A 199 20.07 -57.56 41.64
N GLU A 200 19.28 -57.99 42.62
CA GLU A 200 17.88 -58.38 42.42
C GLU A 200 17.04 -57.17 41.94
N THR A 201 17.28 -55.99 42.51
CA THR A 201 16.64 -54.73 42.10
C THR A 201 17.06 -54.30 40.69
N GLU A 202 18.33 -54.40 40.34
CA GLU A 202 18.85 -54.11 38.99
C GLU A 202 18.21 -55.02 37.92
N GLN A 203 18.03 -56.30 38.23
CA GLN A 203 17.42 -57.27 37.33
C GLN A 203 15.91 -57.05 37.13
N GLN A 204 15.19 -56.66 38.19
CA GLN A 204 13.80 -56.19 38.09
C GLN A 204 13.68 -54.89 37.27
N LEU A 205 14.64 -53.97 37.42
CA LEU A 205 14.66 -52.71 36.66
C LEU A 205 14.89 -52.93 35.16
N SER A 206 15.76 -53.86 34.75
CA SER A 206 15.98 -54.18 33.33
C SER A 206 14.72 -54.76 32.69
N SER A 207 14.17 -55.82 33.28
CA SER A 207 12.97 -56.50 32.76
C SER A 207 11.74 -55.57 32.70
N THR A 208 11.59 -54.66 33.67
CA THR A 208 10.52 -53.65 33.66
C THR A 208 10.71 -52.62 32.53
N LYS A 209 11.95 -52.19 32.24
CA LYS A 209 12.24 -51.28 31.11
C LYS A 209 11.98 -51.93 29.76
N GLU A 210 12.47 -53.15 29.56
CA GLU A 210 12.29 -53.91 28.31
C GLU A 210 10.79 -54.11 28.00
N ALA A 211 9.97 -54.41 29.02
CA ALA A 211 8.52 -54.50 28.89
C ALA A 211 7.87 -53.15 28.55
N HIS A 212 8.32 -52.05 29.16
CA HIS A 212 7.81 -50.71 28.92
C HIS A 212 8.15 -50.19 27.51
N GLU A 213 9.41 -50.35 27.06
CA GLU A 213 9.85 -49.97 25.72
C GLU A 213 9.06 -50.71 24.63
N LYS A 214 8.83 -52.01 24.82
CA LYS A 214 7.98 -52.80 23.91
C LYS A 214 6.55 -52.24 23.84
N HIS A 215 5.93 -51.99 25.00
CA HIS A 215 4.56 -51.45 25.05
C HIS A 215 4.47 -50.06 24.40
N LEU A 216 5.50 -49.22 24.58
CA LEU A 216 5.58 -47.91 23.93
C LEU A 216 5.66 -48.03 22.40
N MET A 217 6.44 -48.97 21.86
CA MET A 217 6.50 -49.22 20.42
C MET A 217 5.17 -49.72 19.86
N GLU A 218 4.50 -50.66 20.53
CA GLU A 218 3.19 -51.19 20.12
C GLU A 218 2.12 -50.08 20.14
N TYR A 219 2.12 -49.22 21.17
CA TYR A 219 1.22 -48.06 21.25
C TYR A 219 1.47 -47.04 20.13
N GLN A 220 2.73 -46.70 19.83
CA GLN A 220 3.09 -45.80 18.74
C GLN A 220 2.69 -46.35 17.37
N ALA A 221 2.87 -47.65 17.13
CA ALA A 221 2.48 -48.31 15.88
C ALA A 221 0.95 -48.28 15.67
N ASN A 222 0.17 -48.59 16.71
CA ASN A 222 -1.29 -48.54 16.68
C ASN A 222 -1.80 -47.10 16.46
N THR A 223 -1.20 -46.11 17.12
CA THR A 223 -1.59 -44.70 16.99
C THR A 223 -1.35 -44.20 15.55
N LYS A 224 -0.13 -44.39 15.02
CA LYS A 224 0.21 -44.05 13.61
C LYS A 224 -0.72 -44.73 12.60
N THR A 225 -1.11 -45.98 12.85
CA THR A 225 -2.03 -46.73 11.97
C THR A 225 -3.43 -46.12 11.98
N ARG A 226 -3.97 -45.78 13.16
CA ARG A 226 -5.28 -45.15 13.30
C ARG A 226 -5.32 -43.76 12.64
N ASP A 227 -4.27 -42.96 12.85
CA ASP A 227 -4.20 -41.59 12.35
C ASP A 227 -4.04 -41.57 10.81
N ALA A 228 -3.33 -42.56 10.23
CA ALA A 228 -3.24 -42.75 8.79
C ALA A 228 -4.60 -43.15 8.15
N VAL A 229 -5.41 -43.97 8.83
CA VAL A 229 -6.78 -44.29 8.39
C VAL A 229 -7.67 -43.04 8.42
N ALA A 230 -7.68 -42.31 9.54
CA ALA A 230 -8.47 -41.08 9.69
C ALA A 230 -8.08 -39.99 8.66
N LEU A 231 -6.79 -39.86 8.34
CA LEU A 231 -6.32 -38.97 7.28
C LEU A 231 -6.79 -39.43 5.89
N GLN A 232 -6.77 -40.74 5.62
CA GLN A 232 -7.26 -41.28 4.35
C GLN A 232 -8.78 -41.06 4.18
N GLU A 233 -9.56 -41.16 5.26
CA GLU A 233 -11.00 -40.88 5.26
C GLU A 233 -11.30 -39.40 5.00
N ARG A 234 -10.69 -38.48 5.75
CA ARG A 234 -10.82 -37.03 5.49
C ARG A 234 -10.41 -36.66 4.06
N THR A 235 -9.37 -37.30 3.52
CA THR A 235 -8.93 -37.08 2.13
C THR A 235 -9.99 -37.53 1.11
N ARG A 236 -10.70 -38.64 1.36
CA ARG A 236 -11.84 -39.07 0.51
C ARG A 236 -13.00 -38.09 0.60
N GLU A 237 -13.35 -37.60 1.78
CA GLU A 237 -14.42 -36.63 1.98
C GLU A 237 -14.12 -35.30 1.29
N LEU A 238 -12.91 -34.77 1.47
CA LEU A 238 -12.47 -33.51 0.88
C LEU A 238 -12.44 -33.59 -0.65
N ASN A 239 -11.99 -34.71 -1.23
CA ASN A 239 -12.08 -34.96 -2.67
C ASN A 239 -13.54 -35.00 -3.16
N LYS A 240 -14.45 -35.70 -2.45
CA LYS A 240 -15.87 -35.77 -2.80
C LYS A 240 -16.58 -34.41 -2.71
N LEU A 241 -16.21 -33.58 -1.73
CA LEU A 241 -16.69 -32.20 -1.60
C LEU A 241 -16.17 -31.35 -2.77
N LYS A 242 -14.88 -31.43 -3.09
CA LYS A 242 -14.26 -30.75 -4.23
C LYS A 242 -14.92 -31.13 -5.55
N GLU A 243 -15.12 -32.42 -5.83
CA GLU A 243 -15.84 -32.90 -7.01
C GLU A 243 -17.28 -32.37 -7.10
N THR A 244 -17.89 -31.97 -5.99
CA THR A 244 -19.24 -31.38 -5.94
C THR A 244 -19.19 -29.88 -6.22
N LEU A 245 -18.27 -29.15 -5.60
CA LEU A 245 -18.03 -27.73 -5.87
C LEU A 245 -17.58 -27.49 -7.33
N ASP A 246 -16.71 -28.34 -7.88
CA ASP A 246 -16.28 -28.27 -9.28
C ASP A 246 -17.46 -28.52 -10.26
N ARG A 247 -18.43 -29.37 -9.89
CA ARG A 247 -19.67 -29.58 -10.66
C ARG A 247 -20.62 -28.38 -10.57
N GLU A 248 -20.88 -27.87 -9.37
CA GLU A 248 -21.74 -26.70 -9.16
C GLU A 248 -21.18 -25.46 -9.88
N ARG A 249 -19.86 -25.27 -9.80
CA ARG A 249 -19.16 -24.24 -10.57
C ARG A 249 -19.31 -24.44 -12.08
N ALA A 250 -19.10 -25.65 -12.60
CA ALA A 250 -19.25 -25.92 -14.03
C ALA A 250 -20.68 -25.66 -14.53
N GLU A 251 -21.70 -25.95 -13.70
CA GLU A 251 -23.09 -25.58 -13.98
C GLU A 251 -23.33 -24.06 -13.97
N LEU A 252 -22.79 -23.33 -13.00
CA LEU A 252 -22.90 -21.87 -12.94
C LEU A 252 -22.18 -21.21 -14.11
N ASP A 253 -20.93 -21.61 -14.39
CA ASP A 253 -20.15 -21.16 -15.54
C ASP A 253 -20.89 -21.47 -16.86
N LYS A 254 -21.65 -22.57 -16.95
CA LYS A 254 -22.54 -22.84 -18.10
C LYS A 254 -23.74 -21.89 -18.12
N LYS A 255 -24.49 -21.75 -17.02
CA LYS A 255 -25.68 -20.87 -16.92
C LYS A 255 -25.35 -19.42 -17.31
N TYR A 256 -24.19 -18.90 -16.88
CA TYR A 256 -23.74 -17.56 -17.26
C TYR A 256 -23.28 -17.43 -18.72
N ARG A 257 -22.68 -18.48 -19.32
CA ARG A 257 -22.38 -18.51 -20.76
C ARG A 257 -23.66 -18.56 -21.60
N ASP A 258 -24.59 -19.45 -21.28
CA ASP A 258 -25.88 -19.56 -21.95
C ASP A 258 -26.66 -18.21 -21.90
N GLN A 259 -26.58 -17.47 -20.77
CA GLN A 259 -27.13 -16.11 -20.65
C GLN A 259 -26.39 -15.07 -21.49
N LEU A 260 -25.06 -15.10 -21.51
CA LEU A 260 -24.23 -14.16 -22.26
C LEU A 260 -24.44 -14.33 -23.78
N ASP A 261 -24.54 -15.56 -24.27
CA ASP A 261 -24.79 -15.85 -25.68
C ASP A 261 -26.22 -15.45 -26.10
N ALA A 262 -27.21 -15.58 -25.22
CA ALA A 262 -28.55 -15.06 -25.44
C ALA A 262 -28.59 -13.52 -25.52
N LEU A 263 -27.86 -12.83 -24.63
CA LEU A 263 -27.73 -11.36 -24.66
C LEU A 263 -26.97 -10.88 -25.89
N ASN A 264 -25.90 -11.57 -26.29
CA ASN A 264 -25.15 -11.28 -27.51
C ASN A 264 -26.01 -11.47 -28.77
N SER A 265 -26.82 -12.52 -28.81
CA SER A 265 -27.78 -12.77 -29.89
C SER A 265 -28.82 -11.65 -29.96
N ARG A 266 -29.39 -11.24 -28.82
CA ARG A 266 -30.37 -10.13 -28.77
C ARG A 266 -29.75 -8.79 -29.14
N ASN A 267 -28.50 -8.54 -28.77
CA ASN A 267 -27.76 -7.37 -29.24
C ASN A 267 -27.59 -7.41 -30.76
N ALA A 268 -27.20 -8.55 -31.35
CA ALA A 268 -27.06 -8.68 -32.81
C ALA A 268 -28.38 -8.46 -33.57
N GLU A 269 -29.52 -8.94 -33.04
CA GLU A 269 -30.86 -8.63 -33.57
C GLU A 269 -31.15 -7.12 -33.55
N LEU A 270 -30.96 -6.46 -32.40
CA LEU A 270 -31.18 -5.02 -32.24
C LEU A 270 -30.24 -4.19 -33.13
N ASP A 271 -29.03 -4.68 -33.39
CA ASP A 271 -28.03 -4.05 -34.23
C ASP A 271 -28.32 -4.25 -35.73
N GLN A 272 -29.03 -5.32 -36.10
CA GLN A 272 -29.61 -5.53 -37.43
C GLN A 272 -30.85 -4.62 -37.64
N GLU A 273 -31.74 -4.54 -36.64
CA GLU A 273 -32.91 -3.65 -36.65
C GLU A 273 -32.48 -2.17 -36.75
N ASN A 274 -31.48 -1.74 -35.97
CA ASN A 274 -30.89 -0.40 -36.06
C ASN A 274 -30.27 -0.12 -37.44
N ARG A 275 -29.67 -1.12 -38.10
CA ARG A 275 -29.16 -0.97 -39.47
C ARG A 275 -30.30 -0.79 -40.47
N ALA A 276 -31.33 -1.64 -40.44
CA ALA A 276 -32.49 -1.52 -41.31
C ALA A 276 -33.22 -0.17 -41.14
N LEU A 277 -33.35 0.33 -39.90
CA LEU A 277 -33.92 1.65 -39.60
C LEU A 277 -33.05 2.81 -40.12
N ARG A 278 -31.71 2.70 -40.05
CA ARG A 278 -30.78 3.69 -40.65
C ARG A 278 -30.86 3.68 -42.18
N ASP A 279 -30.91 2.50 -42.79
CA ASP A 279 -31.01 2.37 -44.25
C ASP A 279 -32.35 2.92 -44.77
N HIS A 280 -33.46 2.65 -44.07
CA HIS A 280 -34.75 3.25 -44.40
C HIS A 280 -34.78 4.78 -44.15
N LYS A 281 -34.09 5.28 -43.10
CA LYS A 281 -33.88 6.72 -42.93
C LYS A 281 -33.13 7.33 -44.11
N TYR A 282 -32.04 6.72 -44.57
CA TYR A 282 -31.30 7.21 -45.75
C TYR A 282 -32.16 7.15 -47.03
N GLU A 283 -32.99 6.12 -47.18
CA GLU A 283 -33.95 6.04 -48.28
C GLU A 283 -34.95 7.22 -48.23
N LEU A 284 -35.52 7.52 -47.05
CA LEU A 284 -36.40 8.66 -46.83
C LEU A 284 -35.69 10.01 -47.05
N ASP A 285 -34.47 10.20 -46.53
CA ASP A 285 -33.67 11.41 -46.73
C ASP A 285 -33.40 11.65 -48.24
N THR A 286 -33.11 10.59 -49.02
CA THR A 286 -32.96 10.73 -50.47
C THR A 286 -34.29 11.03 -51.18
N LYS A 287 -35.42 10.47 -50.74
CA LYS A 287 -36.76 10.84 -51.25
C LYS A 287 -37.11 12.30 -50.94
N VAL A 288 -36.80 12.79 -49.74
CA VAL A 288 -36.96 14.19 -49.34
C VAL A 288 -36.08 15.11 -50.20
N SER A 289 -34.82 14.74 -50.46
CA SER A 289 -33.93 15.48 -51.35
C SER A 289 -34.45 15.53 -52.79
N GLU A 290 -34.89 14.39 -53.34
CA GLU A 290 -35.51 14.35 -54.67
C GLU A 290 -36.79 15.17 -54.77
N LEU A 291 -37.67 15.11 -53.76
CA LEU A 291 -38.90 15.90 -53.72
C LEU A 291 -38.59 17.40 -53.58
N SER A 292 -37.56 17.76 -52.82
CA SER A 292 -37.09 19.15 -52.69
C SER A 292 -36.54 19.69 -54.01
N HIS A 293 -35.79 18.88 -54.77
CA HIS A 293 -35.32 19.26 -56.11
C HIS A 293 -36.49 19.34 -57.11
N LYS A 294 -37.46 18.43 -57.05
CA LYS A 294 -38.67 18.47 -57.91
C LYS A 294 -39.51 19.71 -57.60
N LEU A 295 -39.66 20.07 -56.32
CA LEU A 295 -40.32 21.30 -55.88
C LEU A 295 -39.56 22.54 -56.35
N GLY A 296 -38.25 22.65 -56.10
CA GLY A 296 -37.44 23.79 -56.56
C GLY A 296 -37.44 23.97 -58.09
N SER A 297 -37.50 22.87 -58.84
CA SER A 297 -37.69 22.92 -60.30
C SER A 297 -39.10 23.34 -60.71
N ALA A 298 -40.13 22.92 -59.98
CA ALA A 298 -41.51 23.35 -60.22
C ALA A 298 -41.70 24.84 -59.89
N ASP A 299 -41.14 25.32 -58.78
CA ASP A 299 -41.11 26.73 -58.39
C ASP A 299 -40.33 27.58 -59.40
N GLY A 300 -39.18 27.09 -59.89
CA GLY A 300 -38.41 27.77 -60.94
C GLY A 300 -39.19 27.90 -62.25
N ASN A 301 -39.88 26.82 -62.66
CA ASN A 301 -40.78 26.86 -63.81
C ASN A 301 -41.98 27.78 -63.56
N GLY A 302 -42.52 27.80 -62.34
CA GLY A 302 -43.60 28.70 -61.91
C GLY A 302 -43.20 30.16 -62.04
N ARG A 303 -42.05 30.55 -61.47
CA ARG A 303 -41.51 31.92 -61.60
C ARG A 303 -41.26 32.31 -63.06
N SER A 304 -40.72 31.40 -63.88
CA SER A 304 -40.51 31.66 -65.32
C SER A 304 -41.84 31.87 -66.06
N LEU A 305 -42.90 31.12 -65.70
CA LEU A 305 -44.25 31.33 -66.21
C LEU A 305 -44.89 32.62 -65.66
N GLU A 306 -44.61 33.03 -64.42
CA GLU A 306 -45.06 34.31 -63.86
C GLU A 306 -44.35 35.51 -64.52
N GLU A 307 -43.05 35.40 -64.80
CA GLU A 307 -42.29 36.36 -65.60
C GLU A 307 -42.82 36.46 -67.03
N GLU A 308 -43.15 35.33 -67.66
CA GLU A 308 -43.74 35.31 -69.01
C GLU A 308 -45.16 35.88 -69.01
N VAL A 309 -45.99 35.56 -68.02
CA VAL A 309 -47.30 36.22 -67.80
C VAL A 309 -47.12 37.71 -67.53
N GLY A 310 -46.03 38.12 -66.86
CA GLY A 310 -45.63 39.52 -66.68
C GLY A 310 -45.28 40.22 -68.00
N ARG A 311 -44.46 39.58 -68.85
CA ARG A 311 -44.15 40.05 -70.21
C ARG A 311 -45.42 40.16 -71.06
N LEU A 312 -46.23 39.11 -71.11
CA LEU A 312 -47.48 39.07 -71.87
C LEU A 312 -48.50 40.11 -71.37
N ARG A 313 -48.63 40.32 -70.05
CA ARG A 313 -49.47 41.42 -69.50
C ARG A 313 -48.95 42.79 -69.91
N THR A 314 -47.64 43.00 -69.90
CA THR A 314 -47.00 44.25 -70.34
C THR A 314 -47.20 44.48 -71.83
N GLN A 315 -47.07 43.42 -72.64
CA GLN A 315 -47.32 43.44 -74.08
C GLN A 315 -48.81 43.69 -74.40
N VAL A 316 -49.75 43.11 -73.65
CA VAL A 316 -51.19 43.40 -73.76
C VAL A 316 -51.50 44.83 -73.36
N GLN A 317 -50.87 45.38 -72.32
CA GLN A 317 -51.00 46.81 -72.00
C GLN A 317 -50.45 47.69 -73.12
N GLN A 318 -49.30 47.35 -73.72
CA GLN A 318 -48.76 48.13 -74.83
C GLN A 318 -49.66 48.04 -76.07
N LEU A 319 -50.08 46.83 -76.48
CA LEU A 319 -51.04 46.63 -77.57
C LEU A 319 -52.39 47.34 -77.31
N SER A 320 -52.79 47.52 -76.05
CA SER A 320 -53.97 48.31 -75.68
C SER A 320 -53.75 49.83 -75.82
N ARG A 321 -52.54 50.33 -75.53
CA ARG A 321 -52.13 51.72 -75.82
C ARG A 321 -52.06 51.95 -77.32
N ASP A 322 -51.36 51.09 -78.04
CA ASP A 322 -51.25 51.11 -79.50
C ASP A 322 -52.64 51.07 -80.13
N ARG A 323 -53.53 50.20 -79.65
CA ARG A 323 -54.95 50.17 -80.05
C ARG A 323 -55.65 51.51 -79.78
N SER A 324 -55.48 52.11 -78.61
CA SER A 324 -56.10 53.39 -78.27
C SER A 324 -55.58 54.53 -79.16
N GLU A 325 -54.28 54.58 -79.47
CA GLU A 325 -53.72 55.51 -80.44
C GLU A 325 -54.28 55.27 -81.85
N ARG A 326 -54.45 54.01 -82.27
CA ARG A 326 -55.10 53.67 -83.54
C ARG A 326 -56.60 53.99 -83.55
N GLU A 327 -57.31 53.88 -82.44
CA GLU A 327 -58.70 54.30 -82.30
C GLU A 327 -58.83 55.84 -82.37
N VAL A 328 -57.88 56.59 -81.81
CA VAL A 328 -57.76 58.05 -82.00
C VAL A 328 -57.46 58.40 -83.47
N GLN A 329 -56.50 57.70 -84.12
CA GLN A 329 -56.23 57.87 -85.56
C GLN A 329 -57.48 57.55 -86.40
N VAL A 330 -58.21 56.49 -86.09
CA VAL A 330 -59.47 56.14 -86.79
C VAL A 330 -60.57 57.18 -86.53
N SER A 331 -60.60 57.81 -85.34
CA SER A 331 -61.53 58.91 -85.05
C SER A 331 -61.21 60.17 -85.86
N ASP A 332 -59.94 60.57 -85.93
CA ASP A 332 -59.46 61.68 -86.76
C ASP A 332 -59.69 61.41 -88.27
N GLN A 333 -59.39 60.20 -88.73
CA GLN A 333 -59.70 59.79 -90.11
C GLN A 333 -61.21 59.78 -90.38
N ARG A 334 -62.07 59.39 -89.42
CA ARG A 334 -63.54 59.51 -89.52
C ARG A 334 -64.07 60.94 -89.45
N ALA A 335 -63.33 61.88 -88.86
CA ALA A 335 -63.65 63.30 -88.95
C ALA A 335 -63.31 63.85 -90.35
N LYS A 336 -62.14 63.47 -90.88
CA LYS A 336 -61.71 63.79 -92.26
C LYS A 336 -62.62 63.16 -93.31
N LEU A 337 -63.09 61.93 -93.09
CA LEU A 337 -64.06 61.26 -93.96
C LEU A 337 -65.39 62.03 -94.00
N ARG A 338 -65.96 62.41 -92.85
CA ARG A 338 -67.19 63.22 -92.81
C ARG A 338 -67.05 64.57 -93.51
N ALA A 339 -65.93 65.28 -93.32
CA ALA A 339 -65.65 66.52 -94.05
C ALA A 339 -65.49 66.33 -95.58
N LEU A 340 -65.14 65.12 -96.03
CA LEU A 340 -65.14 64.75 -97.45
C LEU A 340 -66.52 64.28 -97.94
N GLU A 341 -67.30 63.59 -97.09
CA GLU A 341 -68.68 63.16 -97.39
C GLU A 341 -69.62 64.38 -97.55
N GLU A 342 -69.53 65.38 -96.67
CA GLU A 342 -70.22 66.67 -96.82
C GLU A 342 -69.85 67.36 -98.15
N LYS A 343 -68.57 67.33 -98.52
CA LYS A 343 -68.06 67.90 -99.77
C LYS A 343 -68.54 67.13 -101.02
N VAL A 344 -68.68 65.81 -100.92
CA VAL A 344 -69.26 64.95 -101.97
C VAL A 344 -70.78 65.14 -102.08
N GLN A 345 -71.48 65.35 -100.97
CA GLN A 345 -72.91 65.64 -100.96
C GLN A 345 -73.22 67.00 -101.62
N ALA A 346 -72.44 68.04 -101.28
CA ALA A 346 -72.52 69.34 -101.96
C ALA A 346 -72.25 69.23 -103.47
N GLN A 347 -71.31 68.36 -103.89
CA GLN A 347 -71.08 68.09 -105.32
C GLN A 347 -72.23 67.31 -105.98
N LYS A 348 -72.93 66.41 -105.28
CA LYS A 348 -74.10 65.69 -105.83
C LYS A 348 -75.29 66.61 -106.12
N GLU A 349 -75.56 67.56 -105.24
CA GLU A 349 -76.67 68.52 -105.42
C GLU A 349 -76.40 69.44 -106.63
N LEU A 350 -75.16 69.89 -106.78
CA LEU A 350 -74.69 70.64 -107.95
C LEU A 350 -74.75 69.80 -109.25
N LEU A 351 -74.49 68.50 -109.17
CA LEU A 351 -74.61 67.58 -110.30
C LEU A 351 -76.07 67.38 -110.74
N LEU A 352 -77.01 67.32 -109.78
CA LEU A 352 -78.46 67.21 -110.05
C LEU A 352 -78.98 68.45 -110.78
N GLU A 353 -78.63 69.66 -110.32
CA GLU A 353 -79.01 70.91 -110.97
C GLU A 353 -78.44 71.04 -112.40
N SER A 354 -77.22 70.51 -112.62
CA SER A 354 -76.63 70.43 -113.96
C SER A 354 -77.32 69.42 -114.88
N ASN A 355 -78.01 68.41 -114.33
CA ASN A 355 -78.58 67.32 -115.13
C ASN A 355 -79.95 67.67 -115.71
N GLU A 356 -80.79 68.42 -114.99
CA GLU A 356 -82.03 68.97 -115.56
C GLU A 356 -81.72 70.01 -116.66
N ARG A 357 -80.73 70.89 -116.46
CA ARG A 357 -80.28 71.85 -117.50
C ARG A 357 -79.90 71.17 -118.82
N ASN A 358 -79.36 69.95 -118.80
CA ASN A 358 -79.04 69.23 -120.04
C ASN A 358 -80.30 68.73 -120.77
N LYS A 359 -81.34 68.27 -120.05
CA LYS A 359 -82.60 67.82 -120.69
C LYS A 359 -83.31 68.95 -121.45
N ASP A 360 -83.35 70.14 -120.86
CA ASP A 360 -83.96 71.32 -121.50
C ASP A 360 -83.23 71.71 -122.80
N LEU A 361 -81.90 71.59 -122.80
CA LEU A 361 -81.07 71.84 -123.99
C LEU A 361 -81.24 70.77 -125.08
N GLU A 362 -81.35 69.50 -124.72
CA GLU A 362 -81.66 68.40 -125.67
C GLU A 362 -83.04 68.58 -126.31
N ALA A 363 -84.04 69.01 -125.56
CA ALA A 363 -85.38 69.30 -126.07
C ALA A 363 -85.38 70.49 -127.05
N SER A 364 -84.67 71.58 -126.71
CA SER A 364 -84.58 72.78 -127.55
C SER A 364 -83.85 72.51 -128.88
N THR A 365 -82.79 71.70 -128.85
CA THR A 365 -81.98 71.37 -130.03
C THR A 365 -82.81 70.69 -131.13
N ARG A 366 -83.63 69.68 -130.78
CA ARG A 366 -84.53 68.99 -131.73
C ARG A 366 -85.55 69.91 -132.39
N GLN A 367 -85.95 70.99 -131.72
CA GLN A 367 -86.90 71.97 -132.27
C GLN A 367 -86.24 72.94 -133.28
N LEU A 368 -84.93 73.18 -133.15
CA LEU A 368 -84.16 74.00 -134.09
C LEU A 368 -83.80 73.26 -135.38
N GLU A 369 -83.56 71.95 -135.31
CA GLU A 369 -83.23 71.12 -136.48
C GLU A 369 -84.38 71.08 -137.51
N ALA A 370 -85.62 70.89 -137.05
CA ALA A 370 -86.80 70.94 -137.91
C ALA A 370 -86.96 72.31 -138.62
N ARG A 371 -86.81 73.39 -137.86
CA ARG A 371 -86.93 74.78 -138.36
C ARG A 371 -85.85 75.16 -139.37
N CYS A 372 -84.69 74.50 -139.34
CA CYS A 372 -83.62 74.64 -140.33
C CYS A 372 -83.91 73.91 -141.66
N SER A 373 -84.93 73.04 -141.72
CA SER A 373 -85.37 72.41 -142.97
C SER A 373 -86.28 73.34 -143.77
N GLU A 374 -87.33 73.87 -143.14
CA GLU A 374 -88.33 74.75 -143.77
C GLU A 374 -87.70 76.03 -144.37
N LEU A 375 -86.71 76.61 -143.67
CA LEU A 375 -86.02 77.82 -144.12
C LEU A 375 -85.16 77.61 -145.39
N LYS A 376 -84.79 76.37 -145.74
CA LYS A 376 -84.04 76.09 -146.98
C LYS A 376 -84.93 76.11 -148.22
N GLU A 377 -86.16 75.58 -148.13
CA GLU A 377 -87.12 75.65 -149.24
C GLU A 377 -87.60 77.09 -149.46
N ALA A 378 -87.85 77.83 -148.38
CA ALA A 378 -88.23 79.24 -148.45
C ALA A 378 -87.18 80.09 -149.22
N ALA A 379 -85.88 79.87 -148.98
CA ALA A 379 -84.81 80.64 -149.60
C ALA A 379 -84.82 80.55 -151.14
N ALA A 380 -84.99 79.34 -151.70
CA ALA A 380 -85.07 79.12 -153.15
C ALA A 380 -86.25 79.89 -153.79
N GLY A 381 -87.40 79.90 -153.11
CA GLY A 381 -88.59 80.65 -153.54
C GLY A 381 -88.46 82.17 -153.47
N HIS A 382 -87.44 82.73 -152.81
CA HIS A 382 -87.19 84.17 -152.80
C HIS A 382 -86.20 84.62 -153.90
N GLU A 383 -85.26 83.78 -154.31
CA GLU A 383 -84.31 84.09 -155.39
C GLU A 383 -85.02 84.30 -156.74
N GLN A 384 -86.04 83.49 -157.04
CA GLN A 384 -86.77 83.60 -158.31
C GLN A 384 -87.57 84.92 -158.43
N ARG A 385 -88.25 85.34 -157.35
CA ARG A 385 -89.03 86.60 -157.32
C ARG A 385 -88.14 87.85 -157.46
N ALA A 386 -86.86 87.76 -157.07
CA ALA A 386 -85.90 88.85 -157.30
C ALA A 386 -85.56 89.06 -158.79
N LYS A 387 -85.61 88.00 -159.61
CA LYS A 387 -85.36 88.08 -161.07
C LYS A 387 -86.52 88.76 -161.81
N GLU A 388 -87.75 88.56 -161.34
CA GLU A 388 -88.95 89.23 -161.85
C GLU A 388 -88.94 90.73 -161.52
N ALA A 389 -88.63 91.10 -160.28
CA ALA A 389 -88.52 92.50 -159.85
C ALA A 389 -87.45 93.30 -160.63
N ALA A 390 -86.37 92.64 -161.08
CA ALA A 390 -85.34 93.27 -161.91
C ALA A 390 -85.82 93.63 -163.33
N ALA A 391 -86.83 92.94 -163.86
CA ALA A 391 -87.34 93.17 -165.21
C ALA A 391 -88.19 94.46 -165.33
N GLU A 392 -88.95 94.80 -164.28
CA GLU A 392 -89.69 96.08 -164.23
C GLU A 392 -88.72 97.28 -164.23
N VAL A 393 -87.65 97.20 -163.42
CA VAL A 393 -86.61 98.24 -163.39
C VAL A 393 -85.93 98.43 -164.75
N MET A 394 -85.72 97.35 -165.52
CA MET A 394 -85.19 97.41 -166.89
C MET A 394 -86.12 98.15 -167.86
N LYS A 395 -87.44 98.15 -167.66
CA LYS A 395 -88.37 98.97 -168.47
C LYS A 395 -88.27 100.45 -168.13
N GLY A 396 -87.85 100.78 -166.90
CA GLY A 396 -87.45 102.12 -166.48
C GLY A 396 -86.25 102.69 -167.26
N ASN A 397 -85.41 101.85 -167.89
CA ASN A 397 -84.35 102.34 -168.78
C ASN A 397 -84.87 102.90 -170.12
N ARG A 398 -86.18 102.82 -170.43
CA ARG A 398 -86.80 103.72 -171.43
C ARG A 398 -86.80 105.20 -171.01
N ILE A 399 -86.27 105.52 -169.82
CA ILE A 399 -86.02 106.87 -169.28
C ILE A 399 -84.51 107.13 -169.04
N ILE A 400 -83.60 106.24 -169.49
CA ILE A 400 -82.16 106.56 -169.73
C ILE A 400 -81.84 106.46 -171.24
N GLU A 401 -82.55 105.60 -171.98
CA GLU A 401 -82.50 105.48 -173.44
C GLU A 401 -83.58 106.35 -174.12
N LYS A 402 -84.39 107.08 -173.34
CA LYS A 402 -85.12 108.30 -173.72
C LYS A 402 -84.20 109.50 -174.03
N LEU A 403 -82.96 109.26 -174.52
CA LEU A 403 -81.80 110.16 -174.42
C LEU A 403 -82.17 111.63 -174.78
N THR A 404 -81.74 112.66 -174.05
CA THR A 404 -80.47 112.77 -173.31
C THR A 404 -80.56 113.47 -171.92
N ASN A 405 -81.01 112.90 -170.78
CA ASN A 405 -81.55 111.56 -170.45
C ASN A 405 -80.47 110.43 -170.58
N ASP A 406 -79.92 110.03 -169.42
CA ASP A 406 -78.80 110.87 -168.98
C ASP A 406 -77.45 110.18 -168.69
N LEU A 407 -76.37 110.85 -169.09
CA LEU A 407 -74.98 110.39 -168.98
C LEU A 407 -74.29 110.88 -167.68
N ARG A 408 -74.93 111.76 -166.89
CA ARG A 408 -74.29 112.45 -165.76
C ARG A 408 -74.05 111.58 -164.51
N MET A 409 -74.91 110.59 -164.24
CA MET A 409 -74.96 109.92 -162.92
C MET A 409 -73.83 108.93 -162.62
N ALA A 410 -73.09 108.46 -163.64
CA ALA A 410 -72.15 107.34 -163.47
C ALA A 410 -70.82 107.69 -162.77
N LYS A 411 -70.35 108.96 -162.83
CA LYS A 411 -68.93 109.28 -162.58
C LYS A 411 -68.53 109.42 -161.11
N GLU A 412 -69.32 110.08 -160.28
CA GLU A 412 -68.84 110.61 -158.99
C GLU A 412 -68.61 109.56 -157.88
N LYS A 413 -69.29 108.41 -157.93
CA LYS A 413 -69.29 107.42 -156.84
C LYS A 413 -67.98 106.61 -156.72
N MET A 414 -67.11 106.70 -157.72
CA MET A 414 -66.01 105.77 -158.03
C MET A 414 -65.04 105.42 -156.89
N ARG A 415 -64.66 106.35 -155.99
CA ARG A 415 -63.42 106.20 -155.19
C ARG A 415 -63.43 106.55 -153.69
N ARG A 416 -64.52 107.10 -153.12
CA ARG A 416 -64.52 107.67 -151.75
C ARG A 416 -64.69 106.70 -150.56
N LYS A 417 -64.24 105.45 -150.67
CA LYS A 417 -64.03 104.55 -149.50
C LYS A 417 -62.65 103.86 -149.45
N GLN A 418 -61.80 104.05 -150.46
CA GLN A 418 -60.45 103.47 -150.58
C GLN A 418 -59.41 104.17 -149.66
N ALA A 419 -59.82 104.60 -148.47
CA ALA A 419 -59.12 105.60 -147.67
C ALA A 419 -58.44 105.01 -146.41
N ILE A 420 -58.57 105.70 -145.28
CA ILE A 420 -57.39 106.05 -144.47
C ILE A 420 -57.37 105.47 -143.05
N ILE A 421 -58.52 105.16 -142.45
CA ILE A 421 -58.67 105.27 -140.99
C ILE A 421 -57.93 104.18 -140.18
N THR A 422 -58.13 102.89 -140.46
CA THR A 422 -57.75 101.82 -139.50
C THR A 422 -56.46 101.07 -139.88
N ARG A 423 -55.52 101.76 -140.52
CA ARG A 423 -54.12 101.31 -140.66
C ARG A 423 -53.30 101.60 -139.37
N GLN A 424 -53.95 102.06 -138.30
CA GLN A 424 -53.34 102.82 -137.21
C GLN A 424 -53.56 102.27 -135.78
N GLU A 425 -53.92 101.00 -135.64
CA GLU A 425 -54.00 100.29 -134.35
C GLU A 425 -53.27 98.93 -134.41
N GLU A 426 -52.33 98.76 -135.34
CA GLU A 426 -50.90 99.09 -135.14
C GLU A 426 -50.19 98.10 -134.20
N GLU A 427 -49.50 97.16 -134.85
CA GLU A 427 -48.04 96.93 -134.75
C GLU A 427 -47.32 97.31 -133.44
N MET A 428 -47.45 98.55 -132.96
CA MET A 428 -46.86 99.12 -131.73
C MET A 428 -46.69 98.11 -130.58
N LEU A 429 -47.78 97.47 -130.13
CA LEU A 429 -47.74 96.66 -128.91
C LEU A 429 -47.02 95.31 -129.06
N GLN A 430 -46.80 94.86 -130.30
CA GLN A 430 -46.07 93.63 -130.61
C GLN A 430 -44.60 93.89 -130.96
N ARG A 431 -44.29 94.98 -131.67
CA ARG A 431 -42.91 95.30 -132.13
C ARG A 431 -41.90 95.20 -130.99
N ASP A 432 -42.11 95.99 -129.94
CA ASP A 432 -41.01 96.34 -129.03
C ASP A 432 -41.04 95.62 -127.68
N ARG A 433 -41.80 94.52 -127.58
CA ARG A 433 -41.48 93.46 -126.61
C ARG A 433 -40.19 92.71 -126.97
N ALA A 434 -39.81 92.73 -128.26
CA ALA A 434 -38.47 92.32 -128.67
C ALA A 434 -37.38 93.28 -128.15
N LEU A 435 -37.72 94.54 -127.89
CA LEU A 435 -36.80 95.58 -127.45
C LEU A 435 -36.33 95.36 -126.00
N GLU A 436 -37.12 94.73 -125.11
CA GLU A 436 -36.61 94.34 -123.78
C GLU A 436 -35.57 93.21 -123.84
N GLN A 437 -35.72 92.25 -124.76
CA GLN A 437 -34.74 91.17 -124.90
C GLN A 437 -33.47 91.67 -125.59
N ALA A 438 -33.61 92.47 -126.65
CA ALA A 438 -32.51 93.26 -127.20
C ALA A 438 -31.92 94.22 -126.15
N GLY A 439 -32.72 94.67 -125.18
CA GLY A 439 -32.34 95.53 -124.07
C GLY A 439 -31.30 94.92 -123.13
N ARG A 440 -31.34 93.61 -122.90
CA ARG A 440 -30.36 92.90 -122.04
C ARG A 440 -29.01 92.75 -122.73
N GLU A 441 -29.01 92.43 -124.03
CA GLU A 441 -27.81 92.46 -124.87
C GLU A 441 -27.29 93.89 -125.05
N SER A 442 -28.18 94.86 -125.22
CA SER A 442 -27.88 96.29 -125.27
C SER A 442 -27.28 96.81 -123.97
N THR A 443 -27.67 96.33 -122.78
CA THR A 443 -26.97 96.72 -121.52
C THR A 443 -25.56 96.15 -121.40
N SER A 444 -25.30 94.93 -121.92
CA SER A 444 -23.95 94.37 -122.03
C SER A 444 -23.08 95.17 -123.00
N LEU A 445 -23.64 95.51 -124.17
CA LEU A 445 -23.02 96.40 -125.15
C LEU A 445 -22.86 97.83 -124.62
N ALA A 446 -23.78 98.34 -123.79
CA ALA A 446 -23.72 99.68 -123.22
C ALA A 446 -22.61 99.82 -122.17
N GLN A 447 -22.32 98.78 -121.38
CA GLN A 447 -21.14 98.77 -120.50
C GLN A 447 -19.83 98.79 -121.30
N SER A 448 -19.81 98.17 -122.49
CA SER A 448 -18.66 98.26 -123.42
C SER A 448 -18.59 99.62 -124.14
N LEU A 449 -19.74 100.18 -124.51
CA LEU A 449 -19.88 101.42 -125.27
C LEU A 449 -19.70 102.67 -124.40
N GLU A 450 -20.00 102.60 -123.10
CA GLU A 450 -19.68 103.65 -122.14
C GLU A 450 -18.16 103.78 -121.94
N LYS A 451 -17.45 102.63 -121.92
CA LYS A 451 -15.98 102.61 -121.91
C LYS A 451 -15.39 103.25 -123.19
N LEU A 452 -15.93 102.91 -124.36
CA LEU A 452 -15.57 103.57 -125.63
C LEU A 452 -16.04 105.02 -125.74
N LYS A 453 -17.11 105.44 -125.04
CA LYS A 453 -17.56 106.85 -125.00
C LYS A 453 -16.61 107.72 -124.21
N GLN A 454 -16.02 107.21 -123.15
CA GLN A 454 -15.03 107.94 -122.36
C GLN A 454 -13.73 108.14 -123.16
N GLU A 455 -13.36 107.18 -124.00
CA GLU A 455 -12.32 107.36 -125.04
C GLU A 455 -12.79 108.33 -126.14
N HIS A 456 -14.05 108.24 -126.58
CA HIS A 456 -14.57 109.05 -127.68
C HIS A 456 -14.75 110.54 -127.34
N GLU A 457 -15.31 110.91 -126.18
CA GLU A 457 -15.42 112.33 -125.80
C GLU A 457 -14.04 112.96 -125.56
N HIS A 458 -13.06 112.18 -125.10
CA HIS A 458 -11.67 112.63 -124.99
C HIS A 458 -11.07 112.98 -126.38
N LEU A 459 -11.20 112.10 -127.37
CA LEU A 459 -10.72 112.30 -128.74
C LEU A 459 -11.59 113.27 -129.57
N LYS A 460 -12.87 113.41 -129.23
CA LYS A 460 -13.81 114.35 -129.86
C LYS A 460 -13.57 115.78 -129.39
N ALA A 461 -13.12 115.97 -128.15
CA ALA A 461 -12.58 117.26 -127.70
C ALA A 461 -11.33 117.67 -128.50
N GLU A 462 -10.42 116.72 -128.81
CA GLU A 462 -9.29 117.00 -129.72
C GLU A 462 -9.75 117.31 -131.15
N HIS A 463 -10.53 116.43 -131.78
CA HIS A 463 -10.82 116.59 -133.21
C HIS A 463 -11.92 117.65 -133.52
N ALA A 464 -12.64 118.17 -132.52
CA ALA A 464 -13.43 119.40 -132.69
C ALA A 464 -12.55 120.61 -133.06
N ASN A 465 -11.32 120.66 -132.53
CA ASN A 465 -10.27 121.67 -132.80
C ASN A 465 -9.54 121.43 -134.15
N LEU A 466 -9.69 120.24 -134.74
CA LEU A 466 -9.19 119.91 -136.08
C LEU A 466 -10.27 120.03 -137.16
N LYS A 467 -11.55 119.75 -136.86
CA LYS A 467 -12.63 119.93 -137.84
C LYS A 467 -12.89 121.42 -138.11
N THR A 468 -12.71 122.29 -137.12
CA THR A 468 -12.66 123.75 -137.31
C THR A 468 -11.52 124.22 -138.21
N LYS A 469 -10.52 123.38 -138.51
CA LYS A 469 -9.41 123.64 -139.45
C LYS A 469 -9.49 122.83 -140.75
N LEU A 470 -10.54 122.02 -140.92
CA LEU A 470 -10.67 121.11 -142.08
C LEU A 470 -12.03 121.21 -142.78
N GLU A 471 -13.04 121.86 -142.21
CA GLU A 471 -14.13 122.37 -143.05
C GLU A 471 -13.58 123.42 -144.04
N ASP A 472 -12.57 124.20 -143.61
CA ASP A 472 -11.68 125.05 -144.43
C ASP A 472 -11.04 124.32 -145.65
N SER A 473 -10.98 122.99 -145.64
CA SER A 473 -10.41 122.15 -146.71
C SER A 473 -11.39 121.13 -147.28
N LYS A 474 -12.55 120.87 -146.64
CA LYS A 474 -13.61 120.08 -147.27
C LYS A 474 -14.49 120.90 -148.23
N GLN A 475 -14.37 122.23 -148.18
CA GLN A 475 -14.66 123.15 -149.29
C GLN A 475 -13.83 122.87 -150.57
N GLN A 476 -13.03 121.79 -150.62
CA GLN A 476 -12.04 121.51 -151.67
C GLN A 476 -12.20 120.11 -152.40
N LEU A 477 -12.85 119.01 -151.88
CA LEU A 477 -12.64 117.56 -152.35
C LEU A 477 -13.71 116.32 -152.39
N GLN A 478 -14.49 115.80 -151.34
CA GLN A 478 -15.74 114.78 -151.17
C GLN A 478 -15.92 113.07 -151.43
N GLY A 479 -16.23 111.78 -150.64
CA GLY A 479 -16.45 110.80 -149.21
C GLY A 479 -17.05 109.10 -148.86
N ASN A 480 -17.04 108.13 -147.68
CA ASN A 480 -17.65 106.54 -147.26
C ASN A 480 -17.63 105.41 -145.82
N GLU A 481 -18.28 104.06 -145.49
CA GLU A 481 -18.56 103.01 -144.12
C GLU A 481 -18.85 101.22 -143.82
N GLN A 482 -19.08 100.31 -142.60
CA GLN A 482 -19.31 98.61 -142.18
C GLN A 482 -19.87 97.64 -140.71
N MET A 483 -20.11 96.16 -140.41
CA MET A 483 -20.59 95.14 -139.06
C MET A 483 -20.81 93.35 -138.70
N ILE A 484 -21.21 92.54 -137.46
CA ILE A 484 -21.90 90.99 -136.93
C ILE A 484 -21.54 89.55 -135.86
N ARG A 485 -22.35 88.55 -135.01
CA ARG A 485 -22.24 86.94 -134.32
C ARG A 485 -23.05 85.96 -133.00
N TRP A 486 -23.06 84.50 -132.56
CA TRP A 486 -23.76 83.49 -131.31
C TRP A 486 -23.64 81.74 -130.77
N LEU A 487 -24.16 80.92 -129.58
CA LEU A 487 -24.35 79.24 -129.09
C LEU A 487 -24.76 78.32 -127.56
N ASN A 488 -25.08 76.87 -127.21
CA ASN A 488 -25.37 75.89 -125.80
C ASN A 488 -25.74 74.14 -125.42
N ASN A 489 -25.86 73.28 -124.15
CA ASN A 489 -26.29 71.64 -123.70
C ASN A 489 -26.40 70.66 -122.14
N GLN A 490 -26.90 69.28 -121.76
CA GLN A 490 -26.80 68.15 -120.43
C GLN A 490 -27.67 66.65 -119.85
N VAL A 491 -27.50 65.64 -118.72
CA VAL A 491 -28.21 64.16 -118.14
C VAL A 491 -28.11 63.14 -116.63
N ASN A 492 -28.69 61.81 -116.15
CA ASN A 492 -28.74 60.82 -114.72
C ASN A 492 -29.27 59.12 -114.29
N GLU A 493 -29.21 58.24 -113.04
CA GLU A 493 -29.76 56.68 -112.49
C GLU A 493 -29.83 55.77 -110.91
N ALA A 494 -30.13 54.33 -110.49
CA ALA A 494 -30.52 53.37 -109.09
C ALA A 494 -30.15 51.68 -108.56
N GLN A 495 -30.46 50.54 -107.59
CA GLN A 495 -31.23 49.68 -106.30
C GLN A 495 -30.76 48.10 -105.54
N LEU A 496 -31.10 46.96 -104.56
CA LEU A 496 -31.91 46.14 -103.28
C LEU A 496 -31.69 44.48 -102.54
N GLN A 497 -31.96 43.79 -101.20
CA GLN A 497 -31.89 42.19 -100.50
C GLN A 497 -32.46 41.38 -98.97
N TYR A 498 -32.30 40.00 -98.36
CA TYR A 498 -32.92 39.05 -97.04
C TYR A 498 -32.42 37.56 -96.12
N GLY A 499 -33.00 36.72 -95.00
CA GLY A 499 -32.60 35.32 -94.03
C GLY A 499 -33.39 34.27 -92.78
N THR A 500 -32.99 33.05 -91.95
CA THR A 500 -33.70 31.96 -90.79
C THR A 500 -33.08 30.60 -89.75
N ALA A 501 -33.65 29.74 -88.63
CA ALA A 501 -33.18 28.39 -87.62
C ALA A 501 -34.00 27.31 -86.40
N VAL A 502 -33.60 26.08 -85.60
CA VAL A 502 -34.31 24.99 -84.42
C VAL A 502 -33.76 23.55 -83.45
N SER A 503 -34.29 22.77 -82.25
CA SER A 503 -33.98 21.27 -81.41
C SER A 503 -34.64 20.40 -79.94
N GLY A 504 -34.37 19.08 -79.23
CA GLY A 504 -34.88 18.20 -77.83
C GLY A 504 -34.61 16.56 -77.08
N SER A 505 -35.02 15.87 -75.79
CA SER A 505 -34.80 14.32 -75.00
C SER A 505 -35.43 13.49 -73.52
N ARG A 506 -35.28 12.10 -72.91
CA ARG A 506 -35.76 11.23 -71.46
C ARG A 506 -35.55 9.57 -70.78
N TYR A 507 -35.85 8.97 -69.43
CA TYR A 507 -35.92 7.59 -68.39
C TYR A 507 -34.65 6.66 -67.83
N SER A 508 -34.67 5.86 -66.67
CA SER A 508 -33.72 5.81 -65.42
C SER A 508 -33.06 4.55 -64.64
N PHE A 509 -31.88 4.64 -63.92
CA PHE A 509 -31.54 4.11 -62.50
C PHE A 509 -30.11 4.47 -61.90
N ARG A 510 -29.83 4.13 -60.60
CA ARG A 510 -28.58 4.28 -59.74
C ARG A 510 -27.69 2.98 -59.72
N PRO A 511 -26.51 2.83 -59.01
CA PRO A 511 -25.88 3.60 -57.90
C PRO A 511 -24.34 3.88 -58.02
N SER A 512 -23.68 4.24 -56.91
CA SER A 512 -22.23 4.55 -56.78
C SER A 512 -21.56 3.72 -55.66
N SER A 513 -20.21 3.64 -55.60
CA SER A 513 -19.50 3.07 -54.45
C SER A 513 -18.06 3.60 -54.26
N LEU A 514 -17.55 3.43 -53.03
CA LEU A 514 -16.15 3.38 -52.58
C LEU A 514 -15.24 4.63 -52.66
N ALA A 515 -14.96 5.18 -51.47
CA ALA A 515 -13.59 5.40 -50.98
C ALA A 515 -13.58 5.14 -49.45
N PRO A 516 -12.51 4.52 -48.90
CA PRO A 516 -11.74 5.26 -47.89
C PRO A 516 -10.22 4.98 -47.97
N ALA A 517 -9.43 5.82 -47.27
CA ALA A 517 -7.98 5.72 -47.23
C ALA A 517 -7.44 5.26 -45.85
N THR A 518 -6.40 4.42 -45.92
CA THR A 518 -5.15 4.33 -45.13
C THR A 518 -4.93 5.34 -43.96
N ALA A 519 -4.13 5.06 -42.91
CA ALA A 519 -2.92 4.22 -42.83
C ALA A 519 -2.59 3.83 -41.35
N SER A 520 -2.03 2.65 -41.04
CA SER A 520 -0.59 2.33 -40.79
C SER A 520 0.05 2.84 -39.46
N ALA A 521 0.99 2.16 -38.78
CA ALA A 521 1.46 0.75 -38.78
C ALA A 521 2.56 0.52 -37.71
N GLY A 522 2.73 -0.73 -37.24
CA GLY A 522 4.00 -1.30 -36.72
C GLY A 522 4.44 -0.96 -35.27
N THR A 523 5.37 -1.69 -34.63
CA THR A 523 5.98 -3.03 -34.93
C THR A 523 6.59 -3.65 -33.63
N ALA A 524 6.88 -4.97 -33.61
CA ALA A 524 7.56 -5.70 -32.50
C ALA A 524 9.12 -5.69 -32.63
N PRO A 525 9.98 -6.39 -31.82
CA PRO A 525 10.06 -7.89 -31.76
C PRO A 525 10.73 -8.66 -30.55
N HIS A 526 10.45 -9.98 -30.45
CA HIS A 526 11.32 -11.15 -30.08
C HIS A 526 11.89 -11.49 -28.66
N LEU A 527 12.41 -12.74 -28.58
CA LEU A 527 12.86 -13.64 -27.45
C LEU A 527 14.43 -13.70 -27.36
N PRO A 528 15.20 -14.62 -26.65
CA PRO A 528 14.88 -15.90 -25.94
C PRO A 528 15.74 -16.42 -24.71
N TYR A 529 15.33 -17.57 -24.10
CA TYR A 529 16.11 -18.78 -23.63
C TYR A 529 17.34 -18.71 -22.65
N ARG A 530 17.37 -19.49 -21.52
CA ARG A 530 18.15 -20.78 -21.32
C ARG A 530 18.48 -21.26 -19.84
N SER A 531 18.17 -22.55 -19.54
CA SER A 531 18.78 -23.61 -18.65
C SER A 531 19.37 -23.45 -17.20
N SER A 532 18.85 -24.30 -16.29
CA SER A 532 19.53 -25.30 -15.38
C SER A 532 20.62 -24.97 -14.34
N VAL A 533 20.56 -25.61 -13.14
CA VAL A 533 21.59 -26.50 -12.50
C VAL A 533 21.21 -26.89 -11.03
N SER A 534 21.61 -28.09 -10.55
CA SER A 534 21.55 -28.59 -9.13
C SER A 534 22.98 -28.60 -8.53
N PRO A 535 23.31 -28.85 -7.22
CA PRO A 535 23.25 -30.22 -6.60
C PRO A 535 23.33 -30.30 -5.02
N VAL A 536 23.74 -31.49 -4.52
CA VAL A 536 24.36 -31.85 -3.20
C VAL A 536 23.44 -32.19 -2.00
N SER A 537 23.98 -33.02 -1.10
CA SER A 537 23.27 -33.84 -0.11
C SER A 537 24.13 -34.23 1.11
N GLY A 538 23.51 -34.25 2.30
CA GLY A 538 23.83 -35.18 3.39
C GLY A 538 25.01 -34.87 4.34
N LEU A 539 24.85 -35.25 5.62
CA LEU A 539 25.92 -35.43 6.61
C LEU A 539 25.43 -36.36 7.73
N ASN A 540 26.28 -37.29 8.20
CA ASN A 540 25.97 -38.22 9.29
C ASN A 540 26.46 -37.68 10.65
N THR A 541 25.74 -37.97 11.72
CA THR A 541 26.15 -37.66 13.11
C THR A 541 26.67 -38.89 13.83
N GLY A 542 27.86 -38.80 14.45
CA GLY A 542 28.48 -39.96 15.10
C GLY A 542 29.73 -39.63 15.93
N THR A 543 29.63 -38.69 16.89
CA THR A 543 30.68 -38.44 17.90
C THR A 543 30.14 -37.59 19.04
N LEU A 544 30.10 -38.13 20.27
CA LEU A 544 29.59 -37.43 21.46
C LEU A 544 30.27 -37.99 22.74
N ASN A 545 31.20 -37.23 23.35
CA ASN A 545 31.39 -37.22 24.82
C ASN A 545 32.39 -36.20 25.41
N THR A 546 33.22 -35.49 24.62
CA THR A 546 34.26 -34.59 25.18
C THR A 546 33.89 -33.10 25.20
N GLU A 547 33.17 -32.58 24.21
CA GLU A 547 32.78 -31.16 24.17
C GLU A 547 31.76 -30.76 25.26
N LEU A 548 30.82 -31.66 25.58
CA LEU A 548 29.69 -31.37 26.48
C LEU A 548 30.17 -30.90 27.87
N THR A 549 31.28 -31.46 28.36
CA THR A 549 31.84 -31.16 29.68
C THR A 549 32.40 -29.73 29.73
N HIS A 550 33.11 -29.28 28.68
CA HIS A 550 33.58 -27.90 28.58
C HIS A 550 32.43 -26.91 28.36
N LYS A 551 31.45 -27.26 27.51
CA LYS A 551 30.26 -26.44 27.24
C LYS A 551 29.41 -26.23 28.51
N TYR A 552 29.34 -27.22 29.40
CA TYR A 552 28.63 -27.13 30.69
C TYR A 552 29.29 -26.16 31.68
N TRP A 553 30.61 -26.24 31.89
CA TRP A 553 31.28 -25.29 32.81
C TRP A 553 31.25 -23.85 32.27
N ALA A 554 31.39 -23.67 30.95
CA ALA A 554 31.28 -22.37 30.30
C ALA A 554 29.86 -21.74 30.37
N LEU A 555 28.82 -22.52 30.72
CA LEU A 555 27.46 -22.02 30.99
C LEU A 555 27.34 -21.47 32.42
N LEU A 556 27.93 -22.18 33.39
CA LEU A 556 27.92 -21.90 34.83
C LEU A 556 28.62 -20.60 35.25
N ASP A 557 29.57 -20.15 34.44
CA ASP A 557 30.32 -18.90 34.65
C ASP A 557 29.82 -17.74 33.77
N LYS A 558 28.82 -17.98 32.90
CA LYS A 558 28.20 -16.95 32.04
C LYS A 558 26.78 -16.56 32.44
N SER A 559 26.04 -17.47 33.08
CA SER A 559 24.68 -17.18 33.54
C SER A 559 24.68 -16.34 34.82
N SER A 560 23.74 -15.41 34.89
CA SER A 560 23.40 -14.67 36.12
C SER A 560 22.78 -15.59 37.18
N ASP A 561 21.96 -16.55 36.75
CA ASP A 561 21.28 -17.52 37.60
C ASP A 561 22.12 -18.81 37.73
N ARG A 562 23.05 -18.79 38.68
CA ARG A 562 23.97 -19.93 38.89
C ARG A 562 23.26 -21.21 39.36
N CYS A 563 22.08 -21.11 39.96
CA CYS A 563 21.29 -22.29 40.34
C CYS A 563 20.64 -22.93 39.11
N ALA A 564 19.93 -22.14 38.30
CA ALA A 564 19.36 -22.59 37.03
C ALA A 564 20.46 -23.15 36.10
N ALA A 565 21.63 -22.50 36.04
CA ALA A 565 22.75 -22.97 35.23
C ALA A 565 23.34 -24.31 35.72
N ALA A 566 23.47 -24.49 37.04
CA ALA A 566 23.91 -25.77 37.61
C ALA A 566 22.93 -26.90 37.29
N LEU A 567 21.63 -26.62 37.39
CA LEU A 567 20.52 -27.52 37.10
C LEU A 567 20.25 -27.71 35.59
N ARG A 568 20.92 -26.95 34.71
CA ARG A 568 20.64 -26.85 33.27
C ARG A 568 19.20 -26.43 32.94
N MET A 569 18.54 -25.70 33.83
CA MET A 569 17.21 -25.16 33.58
C MET A 569 17.26 -24.07 32.48
N PRO A 570 16.61 -24.25 31.33
CA PRO A 570 16.38 -23.14 30.42
C PRO A 570 15.36 -22.18 31.02
N LYS A 571 15.53 -20.89 30.72
CA LYS A 571 14.70 -19.78 31.21
C LYS A 571 13.88 -19.16 30.08
N VAL A 572 12.84 -18.42 30.46
CA VAL A 572 12.03 -17.59 29.56
C VAL A 572 12.38 -16.12 29.79
N ALA A 573 12.69 -15.39 28.73
CA ALA A 573 12.77 -13.93 28.77
C ALA A 573 11.37 -13.33 28.67
N LEU A 574 10.89 -12.69 29.74
CA LEU A 574 9.67 -11.89 29.74
C LEU A 574 10.06 -10.42 29.53
N MET A 575 9.74 -9.88 28.35
CA MET A 575 10.19 -8.57 27.90
C MET A 575 9.00 -7.62 27.81
N PHE A 576 8.88 -6.72 28.79
CA PHE A 576 7.79 -5.74 28.86
C PHE A 576 8.22 -4.42 28.19
N LEU A 577 7.59 -4.08 27.07
CA LEU A 577 7.75 -2.79 26.41
C LEU A 577 6.63 -1.87 26.92
N THR A 578 6.99 -0.80 27.62
CA THR A 578 6.04 -0.04 28.46
C THR A 578 6.26 1.47 28.35
N ARG A 579 5.29 2.26 28.82
CA ARG A 579 5.41 3.72 28.97
C ARG A 579 6.07 4.12 30.29
N GLY A 580 6.00 3.27 31.32
CA GLY A 580 6.53 3.58 32.65
C GLY A 580 5.98 2.59 33.69
N ASP A 581 5.08 3.08 34.54
CA ASP A 581 4.43 2.33 35.61
C ASP A 581 3.77 1.02 35.12
N MET A 582 3.65 0.05 36.03
CA MET A 582 3.08 -1.28 35.78
C MET A 582 1.79 -1.48 36.59
N PRO A 583 0.61 -1.14 36.06
CA PRO A 583 -0.64 -1.14 36.84
C PRO A 583 -0.98 -2.53 37.40
N HIS A 584 -0.76 -3.56 36.58
CA HIS A 584 -1.06 -4.96 36.92
C HIS A 584 0.03 -5.65 37.75
N GLU A 585 0.99 -4.91 38.32
CA GLU A 585 2.14 -5.47 39.05
C GLU A 585 1.74 -6.48 40.14
N ARG A 586 0.65 -6.22 40.89
CA ARG A 586 0.17 -7.16 41.93
C ARG A 586 -0.21 -8.53 41.36
N LEU A 587 -0.86 -8.58 40.19
CA LEU A 587 -1.20 -9.84 39.51
C LEU A 587 0.06 -10.58 39.06
N TRP A 588 1.05 -9.85 38.54
CA TRP A 588 2.34 -10.42 38.15
C TRP A 588 3.14 -10.93 39.37
N SER A 589 3.13 -10.19 40.48
CA SER A 589 3.76 -10.57 41.74
C SER A 589 3.23 -11.92 42.25
N ASP A 590 1.91 -12.05 42.38
CA ASP A 590 1.28 -13.28 42.86
C ASP A 590 1.45 -14.44 41.86
N TRP A 591 1.51 -14.15 40.56
CA TRP A 591 1.82 -15.13 39.52
C TRP A 591 3.26 -15.66 39.59
N PHE A 592 4.26 -14.80 39.77
CA PHE A 592 5.64 -15.24 39.99
C PHE A 592 5.80 -15.95 41.34
N ALA A 593 5.06 -15.54 42.38
CA ALA A 593 5.03 -16.26 43.66
C ALA A 593 4.48 -17.69 43.51
N GLY A 594 3.54 -17.93 42.59
CA GLY A 594 3.11 -19.28 42.17
C GLY A 594 4.17 -20.09 41.41
N GLY A 595 5.26 -19.46 40.96
CA GLY A 595 6.43 -20.11 40.38
C GLY A 595 7.59 -20.30 41.38
N ALA A 596 7.66 -19.45 42.40
CA ALA A 596 8.62 -19.59 43.50
C ALA A 596 8.37 -20.90 44.27
N GLY A 597 9.43 -21.68 44.49
CA GLY A 597 9.35 -22.98 45.17
C GLY A 597 8.96 -24.18 44.30
N LEU A 598 8.55 -24.02 43.03
CA LEU A 598 8.36 -25.15 42.10
C LEU A 598 9.67 -25.92 41.83
N VAL A 599 10.82 -25.25 41.99
CA VAL A 599 12.15 -25.88 42.05
C VAL A 599 12.74 -25.64 43.42
N SER A 600 12.45 -26.54 44.36
CA SER A 600 12.97 -26.48 45.73
C SER A 600 14.31 -27.18 45.86
N LEU A 601 15.11 -26.76 46.85
CA LEU A 601 16.36 -27.45 47.21
C LEU A 601 16.14 -28.94 47.54
N ASP A 602 14.96 -29.32 48.05
CA ASP A 602 14.65 -30.71 48.39
C ASP A 602 14.26 -31.55 47.17
N ALA A 603 13.62 -30.96 46.15
CA ALA A 603 13.46 -31.62 44.85
C ALA A 603 14.84 -31.90 44.21
N VAL A 604 15.75 -30.91 44.25
CA VAL A 604 17.13 -31.04 43.76
C VAL A 604 17.92 -32.09 44.55
N ARG A 605 17.80 -32.12 45.89
CA ARG A 605 18.42 -33.15 46.75
C ARG A 605 17.90 -34.55 46.41
N THR A 606 16.59 -34.70 46.28
CA THR A 606 15.95 -36.00 45.96
C THR A 606 16.47 -36.56 44.63
N LEU A 607 16.53 -35.72 43.59
CA LEU A 607 17.07 -36.09 42.27
C LEU A 607 18.57 -36.44 42.30
N ALA A 608 19.37 -35.78 43.14
CA ALA A 608 20.81 -36.01 43.20
C ALA A 608 21.19 -37.23 44.07
N CYS A 609 20.47 -37.47 45.17
CA CYS A 609 20.63 -38.66 46.02
C CYS A 609 20.31 -39.96 45.26
N ALA A 610 19.30 -39.94 44.38
CA ALA A 610 18.87 -41.08 43.58
C ALA A 610 19.91 -41.61 42.55
N ARG A 611 21.11 -40.99 42.44
CA ARG A 611 22.07 -41.29 41.36
C ARG A 611 23.55 -41.22 41.76
N GLN A 612 23.88 -41.32 43.05
CA GLN A 612 25.26 -41.30 43.61
C GLN A 612 26.12 -40.07 43.22
N ARG A 613 25.50 -38.94 42.81
CA ARG A 613 26.22 -37.73 42.33
C ARG A 613 26.60 -36.76 43.46
N TYR A 614 27.20 -37.26 44.53
CA TYR A 614 27.60 -36.46 45.70
C TYR A 614 28.51 -35.26 45.35
N LEU A 615 29.43 -35.41 44.39
CA LEU A 615 30.30 -34.34 43.89
C LEU A 615 29.54 -33.18 43.20
N VAL A 616 28.28 -33.37 42.81
CA VAL A 616 27.44 -32.32 42.19
C VAL A 616 26.62 -31.59 43.26
N LEU A 617 26.15 -32.29 44.29
CA LEU A 617 25.46 -31.70 45.45
C LEU A 617 26.30 -30.62 46.14
N ASP A 618 27.58 -30.91 46.36
CA ASP A 618 28.52 -30.03 47.06
C ASP A 618 28.77 -28.69 46.33
N ARG A 619 28.51 -28.62 45.01
CA ARG A 619 28.51 -27.38 44.21
C ARG A 619 27.12 -26.79 43.98
N LEU A 620 26.07 -27.62 43.91
CA LEU A 620 24.68 -27.18 43.81
C LEU A 620 24.22 -26.42 45.07
N GLN A 621 24.58 -26.91 46.25
CA GLN A 621 24.14 -26.30 47.51
C GLN A 621 24.62 -24.83 47.63
N PRO A 622 25.91 -24.48 47.45
CA PRO A 622 26.33 -23.07 47.41
C PRO A 622 25.71 -22.23 46.28
N ALA A 623 25.33 -22.84 45.16
CA ALA A 623 24.74 -22.14 44.01
C ALA A 623 23.25 -21.80 44.25
N CYS A 624 22.49 -22.72 44.83
CA CYS A 624 21.05 -22.59 45.04
C CYS A 624 20.66 -22.09 46.45
N SER A 625 21.55 -22.13 47.45
CA SER A 625 21.27 -21.60 48.79
C SER A 625 21.41 -20.07 48.93
N ARG A 626 21.89 -19.35 47.89
CA ARG A 626 22.05 -17.88 47.95
C ARG A 626 20.73 -17.11 48.03
N ASN A 627 19.62 -17.72 47.61
CA ASN A 627 18.31 -17.06 47.56
C ASN A 627 17.60 -17.04 48.91
N ALA A 628 18.19 -17.63 49.96
CA ALA A 628 17.71 -17.58 51.34
C ALA A 628 18.17 -16.30 52.10
N SER A 629 18.35 -15.18 51.40
CA SER A 629 18.63 -13.89 52.04
C SER A 629 17.32 -13.22 52.46
N ALA A 630 17.32 -12.49 53.59
CA ALA A 630 16.14 -11.79 54.10
C ALA A 630 15.61 -10.66 53.17
N ASN A 631 16.37 -10.32 52.12
CA ASN A 631 16.03 -9.28 51.14
C ASN A 631 15.81 -9.85 49.72
N ALA A 632 15.70 -11.18 49.55
CA ALA A 632 15.54 -11.80 48.23
C ALA A 632 14.14 -11.53 47.64
N THR A 633 14.08 -10.98 46.42
CA THR A 633 12.82 -10.64 45.74
C THR A 633 12.08 -11.88 45.25
N ILE A 634 10.81 -11.74 44.86
CA ILE A 634 10.05 -12.83 44.24
C ILE A 634 10.72 -13.30 42.92
N LEU A 635 11.39 -12.41 42.19
CA LEU A 635 12.15 -12.77 40.99
C LEU A 635 13.43 -13.55 41.30
N ASP A 636 14.08 -13.31 42.45
CA ASP A 636 15.22 -14.13 42.92
C ASP A 636 14.75 -15.52 43.39
N GLN A 637 13.55 -15.62 43.97
CA GLN A 637 13.00 -16.87 44.52
C GLN A 637 12.50 -17.86 43.45
N GLN A 638 12.58 -17.51 42.16
CA GLN A 638 12.19 -18.35 41.04
C GLN A 638 13.33 -18.48 40.02
N HIS A 639 13.39 -19.63 39.32
CA HIS A 639 14.49 -19.98 38.42
C HIS A 639 14.08 -20.14 36.94
N MET A 640 12.81 -19.86 36.61
CA MET A 640 12.23 -20.17 35.29
C MET A 640 12.17 -18.95 34.36
N PHE A 641 12.15 -17.73 34.91
CA PHE A 641 11.98 -16.48 34.19
C PHE A 641 13.14 -15.53 34.40
N THR A 642 13.38 -14.70 33.38
CA THR A 642 14.24 -13.53 33.43
C THR A 642 13.42 -12.34 32.91
N VAL A 643 13.21 -11.32 33.75
CA VAL A 643 12.36 -10.17 33.41
C VAL A 643 13.21 -9.02 32.88
N TYR A 644 12.74 -8.39 31.80
CA TYR A 644 13.33 -7.20 31.20
C TYR A 644 12.23 -6.17 30.98
N THR A 645 12.49 -4.89 31.28
CA THR A 645 11.57 -3.78 30.98
C THR A 645 12.23 -2.74 30.09
N HIS A 646 11.45 -2.20 29.15
CA HIS A 646 11.82 -1.02 28.36
C HIS A 646 10.71 0.04 28.56
N PRO A 647 10.73 0.78 29.69
CA PRO A 647 9.87 1.94 29.89
C PRO A 647 10.25 3.10 28.96
N ALA A 648 9.52 4.22 29.03
CA ALA A 648 9.89 5.44 28.33
C ALA A 648 11.31 5.91 28.71
N ARG A 649 11.97 6.62 27.78
CA ARG A 649 13.37 7.04 27.91
C ARG A 649 13.62 7.95 29.13
N ASP A 650 12.63 8.77 29.47
CA ASP A 650 12.59 9.74 30.54
C ASP A 650 11.98 9.17 31.86
N PHE A 651 11.52 7.92 31.86
CA PHE A 651 11.06 7.26 33.08
C PHE A 651 12.22 7.05 34.07
N ALA A 652 12.02 7.50 35.31
CA ALA A 652 13.04 7.55 36.35
C ALA A 652 13.49 6.17 36.87
N GLY A 653 12.76 5.10 36.57
CA GLY A 653 13.00 3.74 37.04
C GLY A 653 12.02 3.30 38.13
N TYR A 654 11.90 1.99 38.32
CA TYR A 654 10.93 1.40 39.25
C TYR A 654 11.41 1.53 40.72
N PRO A 655 10.52 1.84 41.69
CA PRO A 655 10.89 1.92 43.11
C PRO A 655 11.46 0.62 43.66
N ASN A 656 12.31 0.68 44.69
CA ASN A 656 12.98 -0.50 45.28
C ASN A 656 12.04 -1.61 45.80
N ALA A 657 10.76 -1.29 46.03
CA ALA A 657 9.74 -2.26 46.46
C ALA A 657 8.98 -2.90 45.29
N SER A 658 9.19 -2.45 44.05
CA SER A 658 8.53 -2.96 42.86
C SER A 658 9.17 -4.26 42.38
N LEU A 659 8.33 -5.18 41.93
CA LEU A 659 8.69 -6.40 41.21
C LEU A 659 9.63 -6.14 40.02
N PHE A 660 9.52 -4.98 39.38
CA PHE A 660 10.27 -4.61 38.18
C PHE A 660 11.55 -3.81 38.47
N HIS A 661 11.90 -3.60 39.74
CA HIS A 661 13.13 -2.90 40.13
C HIS A 661 14.39 -3.56 39.56
N GLY A 662 15.24 -2.76 38.90
CA GLY A 662 16.48 -3.23 38.27
C GLY A 662 16.31 -4.10 37.02
N THR A 663 15.07 -4.28 36.52
CA THR A 663 14.81 -4.99 35.25
C THR A 663 14.96 -4.09 34.01
N ASP A 664 15.15 -2.78 34.20
CA ASP A 664 15.10 -1.79 33.13
C ASP A 664 16.38 -1.73 32.29
N LEU A 665 16.21 -1.75 30.98
CA LEU A 665 17.34 -1.68 30.05
C LEU A 665 18.04 -0.33 30.12
N GLN A 666 19.38 -0.32 30.07
CA GLN A 666 20.17 0.91 30.10
C GLN A 666 20.17 1.67 28.76
N ASN A 667 19.98 0.98 27.63
CA ASN A 667 20.07 1.53 26.28
C ASN A 667 18.70 1.93 25.68
N ARG A 668 17.80 2.46 26.52
CA ARG A 668 16.42 2.86 26.14
C ARG A 668 16.41 3.89 25.02
N ILE A 669 15.40 3.81 24.17
CA ILE A 669 15.06 4.83 23.17
C ILE A 669 13.69 5.44 23.46
N ALA A 670 13.39 6.58 22.83
CA ALA A 670 12.01 7.07 22.80
C ALA A 670 11.21 6.20 21.80
N THR A 671 10.03 5.76 22.22
CA THR A 671 9.12 4.95 21.39
C THR A 671 7.88 5.74 21.02
N GLN A 672 7.43 5.59 19.78
CA GLN A 672 6.19 6.16 19.26
C GLN A 672 5.32 5.04 18.69
N TRP A 673 4.03 5.07 18.98
CA TRP A 673 3.07 4.08 18.49
C TRP A 673 3.01 4.06 16.96
N GLY A 674 2.99 2.86 16.38
CA GLY A 674 3.01 2.61 14.92
C GLY A 674 4.34 2.90 14.22
N HIS A 675 5.33 3.49 14.90
CA HIS A 675 6.61 3.91 14.33
C HIS A 675 7.74 2.89 14.61
N HIS A 676 8.71 2.77 13.70
CA HIS A 676 9.82 1.80 13.76
C HIS A 676 10.61 1.81 15.08
N SER A 677 10.63 2.93 15.81
CA SER A 677 11.16 3.01 17.18
C SER A 677 10.65 1.90 18.12
N THR A 678 9.42 1.43 17.95
CA THR A 678 8.83 0.36 18.78
C THR A 678 9.42 -1.01 18.41
N THR A 679 9.68 -1.23 17.11
CA THR A 679 10.41 -2.38 16.58
C THR A 679 11.86 -2.42 17.09
N GLU A 680 12.58 -1.30 17.02
CA GLU A 680 13.98 -1.19 17.48
C GLU A 680 14.09 -1.33 19.02
N ALA A 681 13.09 -0.85 19.79
CA ALA A 681 13.03 -1.11 21.21
C ALA A 681 12.91 -2.61 21.51
N ALA A 682 12.00 -3.32 20.84
CA ALA A 682 11.85 -4.77 20.98
C ALA A 682 13.11 -5.55 20.55
N ARG A 683 13.77 -5.13 19.46
CA ARG A 683 15.09 -5.66 19.03
C ARG A 683 16.15 -5.50 20.13
N ARG A 684 16.21 -4.36 20.81
CA ARG A 684 17.10 -4.14 21.97
C ARG A 684 16.76 -5.02 23.17
N MET A 685 15.46 -5.28 23.42
CA MET A 685 15.05 -6.23 24.46
C MET A 685 15.56 -7.64 24.14
N LEU A 686 15.41 -8.10 22.89
CA LEU A 686 15.93 -9.38 22.43
C LEU A 686 17.47 -9.46 22.55
N GLN A 687 18.20 -8.43 22.09
CA GLN A 687 19.66 -8.34 22.24
C GLN A 687 20.13 -8.38 23.70
N ALA A 688 19.39 -7.78 24.63
CA ALA A 688 19.68 -7.87 26.06
C ALA A 688 19.36 -9.26 26.61
N ALA A 689 18.18 -9.80 26.30
CA ALA A 689 17.71 -11.09 26.76
C ALA A 689 18.56 -12.27 26.27
N LEU A 690 19.15 -12.16 25.09
CA LEU A 690 20.07 -13.14 24.51
C LEU A 690 21.42 -13.23 25.24
N LYS A 691 21.82 -12.21 26.03
CA LYS A 691 23.08 -12.25 26.79
C LYS A 691 23.08 -13.32 27.87
N GLU A 692 21.92 -13.58 28.48
CA GLU A 692 21.72 -14.70 29.38
C GLU A 692 21.62 -16.00 28.55
N PRO A 693 22.60 -16.93 28.66
CA PRO A 693 22.62 -18.14 27.84
C PRO A 693 21.50 -19.13 28.18
N LEU A 694 20.89 -19.05 29.38
CA LEU A 694 19.77 -19.91 29.73
C LEU A 694 18.46 -19.51 29.05
N ASN A 695 18.27 -18.28 28.60
CA ASN A 695 17.01 -17.87 27.96
C ASN A 695 16.80 -18.61 26.62
N GLN A 696 15.81 -19.52 26.55
CA GLN A 696 15.50 -20.33 25.35
C GLN A 696 14.12 -20.03 24.73
N ARG A 697 13.31 -19.19 25.38
CA ARG A 697 12.00 -18.70 24.95
C ARG A 697 11.91 -17.21 25.23
N PHE A 698 11.29 -16.44 24.35
CA PHE A 698 11.32 -14.98 24.37
C PHE A 698 9.91 -14.42 24.14
N VAL A 699 9.34 -13.79 25.17
CA VAL A 699 7.96 -13.29 25.23
C VAL A 699 7.99 -11.76 25.21
N LEU A 700 7.30 -11.12 24.27
CA LEU A 700 7.10 -9.67 24.27
C LEU A 700 5.72 -9.32 24.86
N LEU A 701 5.69 -8.36 25.78
CA LEU A 701 4.52 -7.96 26.58
C LEU A 701 4.42 -6.43 26.69
N SER A 702 3.29 -5.95 27.21
CA SER A 702 3.06 -4.53 27.52
C SER A 702 2.58 -4.36 28.97
N GLU A 703 2.52 -3.13 29.46
CA GLU A 703 1.93 -2.79 30.76
C GLU A 703 0.43 -3.11 30.85
N SER A 704 -0.24 -3.29 29.70
CA SER A 704 -1.66 -3.70 29.60
C SER A 704 -1.88 -5.22 29.57
N CYS A 705 -0.83 -6.02 29.76
CA CYS A 705 -0.91 -7.48 29.73
C CYS A 705 -1.10 -8.07 31.14
N ILE A 706 -2.03 -9.03 31.26
CA ILE A 706 -2.26 -9.84 32.48
C ILE A 706 -1.98 -11.34 32.22
N PRO A 707 -1.47 -12.08 33.20
CA PRO A 707 -1.30 -13.53 33.11
C PRO A 707 -2.63 -14.27 33.28
N LEU A 708 -2.93 -15.22 32.39
CA LEU A 708 -4.15 -16.04 32.43
C LEU A 708 -3.92 -17.48 32.87
N TYR A 709 -2.70 -18.01 32.75
CA TYR A 709 -2.39 -19.40 33.10
C TYR A 709 -1.29 -19.44 34.16
N PRO A 710 -1.32 -20.38 35.12
CA PRO A 710 -0.23 -20.60 36.07
C PRO A 710 1.14 -20.68 35.38
N PRO A 711 2.23 -20.23 36.03
CA PRO A 711 3.51 -20.01 35.37
C PRO A 711 4.00 -21.20 34.57
N ALA A 712 3.91 -22.44 35.06
CA ALA A 712 4.43 -23.65 34.39
C ALA A 712 3.77 -24.06 33.04
N MET A 713 3.01 -23.17 32.40
CA MET A 713 2.49 -23.27 31.03
C MET A 713 2.89 -22.01 30.24
N TRP A 714 3.81 -22.13 29.28
CA TRP A 714 4.18 -21.05 28.35
C TRP A 714 4.70 -21.57 27.00
N VAL A 715 4.64 -20.71 25.98
CA VAL A 715 5.05 -20.93 24.57
C VAL A 715 5.35 -19.56 23.95
N ALA A 716 6.50 -19.35 23.28
CA ALA A 716 6.87 -18.09 22.58
C ALA A 716 8.27 -18.16 21.95
N LEU A 717 8.52 -17.36 20.89
CA LEU A 717 9.77 -17.24 20.10
C LEU A 717 10.98 -17.99 20.69
N ILE A 718 11.35 -19.10 20.05
CA ILE A 718 12.54 -19.86 20.45
C ILE A 718 13.82 -19.07 20.12
N ARG A 719 14.92 -19.39 20.82
CA ARG A 719 16.19 -18.61 20.76
C ARG A 719 16.71 -18.31 19.34
N LYS A 720 16.49 -19.19 18.35
CA LYS A 720 16.92 -18.94 16.96
C LYS A 720 16.18 -17.78 16.28
N HIS A 721 14.88 -17.62 16.56
CA HIS A 721 14.08 -16.50 16.04
C HIS A 721 14.50 -15.20 16.73
N ALA A 722 14.68 -15.25 18.05
CA ALA A 722 15.20 -14.13 18.83
C ALA A 722 16.56 -13.64 18.28
N THR A 723 17.49 -14.56 17.98
CA THR A 723 18.78 -14.24 17.35
C THR A 723 18.60 -13.58 15.98
N ALA A 724 17.83 -14.16 15.06
CA ALA A 724 17.61 -13.60 13.72
C ALA A 724 17.00 -12.18 13.77
N ILE A 725 16.04 -11.94 14.67
CA ILE A 725 15.40 -10.63 14.87
C ILE A 725 16.36 -9.61 15.50
N ALA A 726 17.23 -10.05 16.41
CA ALA A 726 18.20 -9.20 17.12
C ALA A 726 19.43 -8.83 16.29
N GLU A 727 19.82 -9.67 15.32
CA GLU A 727 21.02 -9.51 14.49
C GLU A 727 20.73 -8.90 13.10
N ASP A 728 19.47 -8.86 12.64
CA ASP A 728 19.12 -8.15 11.41
C ASP A 728 19.47 -6.66 11.49
N THR A 729 19.83 -6.10 10.34
CA THR A 729 20.04 -4.67 10.10
C THR A 729 19.47 -4.19 8.76
N VAL A 730 19.09 -5.10 7.86
CA VAL A 730 18.73 -4.79 6.47
C VAL A 730 17.22 -4.64 6.33
N VAL A 731 16.45 -5.57 6.88
CA VAL A 731 14.98 -5.48 6.84
C VAL A 731 14.53 -4.38 7.82
N ALA A 732 15.17 -4.26 8.98
CA ALA A 732 14.88 -3.20 9.94
C ALA A 732 15.06 -1.80 9.34
N ALA A 733 16.18 -1.52 8.68
CA ALA A 733 16.41 -0.24 8.01
C ALA A 733 15.38 0.05 6.90
N SER A 734 14.99 -0.97 6.11
CA SER A 734 13.96 -0.80 5.09
C SER A 734 12.56 -0.53 5.69
N PHE A 735 12.26 -1.10 6.86
CA PHE A 735 11.05 -0.77 7.62
C PHE A 735 11.13 0.64 8.24
N GLU A 736 12.30 1.09 8.71
CA GLU A 736 12.50 2.46 9.20
C GLU A 736 12.32 3.51 8.09
N GLU A 737 12.79 3.22 6.88
CA GLU A 737 12.70 4.13 5.73
C GLU A 737 11.33 4.13 5.04
N HIS A 738 10.56 3.03 5.08
CA HIS A 738 9.36 2.87 4.24
C HIS A 738 8.06 2.48 4.98
N CYS A 739 8.12 2.04 6.25
CA CYS A 739 6.93 1.64 7.00
C CYS A 739 6.37 2.81 7.83
N THR A 740 5.68 3.71 7.14
CA THR A 740 5.03 4.88 7.75
C THR A 740 3.54 4.65 7.98
N TRP A 741 3.02 5.13 9.11
CA TRP A 741 1.59 5.34 9.32
C TRP A 741 1.21 6.80 9.03
N GLY A 742 0.23 7.03 8.16
CA GLY A 742 -0.25 8.36 7.80
C GLY A 742 -0.23 8.65 6.29
N ALA A 743 -0.46 9.91 5.91
CA ALA A 743 -0.49 10.35 4.52
C ALA A 743 0.94 10.49 3.93
N ASP A 744 1.28 9.65 2.96
CA ASP A 744 2.57 9.63 2.29
C ASP A 744 2.60 10.60 1.08
N PRO A 745 3.46 11.63 1.06
CA PRO A 745 3.63 12.53 -0.07
C PRO A 745 4.05 11.82 -1.37
N ASP A 746 4.96 10.85 -1.29
CA ASP A 746 5.53 10.15 -2.44
C ASP A 746 4.56 9.11 -3.03
N TRP A 747 3.56 8.69 -2.24
CA TRP A 747 2.38 7.95 -2.73
C TRP A 747 1.20 8.85 -3.15
N GLY A 748 1.47 10.15 -3.35
CA GLY A 748 0.48 11.13 -3.84
C GLY A 748 -0.51 11.60 -2.78
N GLY A 749 -0.09 11.65 -1.51
CA GLY A 749 -0.93 12.00 -0.37
C GLY A 749 -1.86 10.86 0.11
N LYS A 750 -1.64 9.63 -0.38
CA LYS A 750 -2.40 8.46 0.07
C LYS A 750 -2.01 8.03 1.46
N TRP A 751 -2.99 7.58 2.23
CA TRP A 751 -2.79 7.03 3.55
C TRP A 751 -2.12 5.65 3.48
N ARG A 752 -1.06 5.43 4.27
CA ARG A 752 -0.44 4.12 4.53
C ARG A 752 -0.78 3.65 5.94
N ASP A 753 -1.17 2.37 6.03
CA ASP A 753 -1.38 1.65 7.28
C ASP A 753 -0.25 0.64 7.52
N CYS A 754 1.00 1.13 7.60
CA CYS A 754 2.15 0.28 7.91
C CYS A 754 2.59 0.48 9.37
N PHE A 755 2.21 -0.48 10.22
CA PHE A 755 2.65 -0.56 11.61
C PHE A 755 3.90 -1.44 11.70
N SER A 756 5.06 -0.84 11.94
CA SER A 756 6.34 -1.55 11.89
C SER A 756 6.48 -2.59 13.01
N ASP A 757 5.87 -2.36 14.17
CA ASP A 757 5.89 -3.28 15.31
C ASP A 757 5.04 -4.55 15.10
N GLU A 758 4.05 -4.52 14.20
CA GLU A 758 3.22 -5.68 13.85
C GLU A 758 3.74 -6.44 12.61
N HIS A 759 4.31 -5.73 11.64
CA HIS A 759 4.69 -6.30 10.34
C HIS A 759 6.16 -6.73 10.20
N TYR A 760 7.10 -6.14 10.94
CA TYR A 760 8.54 -6.41 10.73
C TYR A 760 8.94 -7.85 11.09
N MET A 761 8.58 -8.33 12.29
CA MET A 761 9.07 -9.63 12.79
C MET A 761 8.51 -10.79 11.97
N SER A 762 7.23 -10.72 11.61
CA SER A 762 6.53 -11.68 10.75
C SER A 762 7.14 -11.71 9.34
N THR A 763 7.38 -10.54 8.74
CA THR A 763 8.06 -10.41 7.44
C THR A 763 9.47 -10.99 7.47
N LEU A 764 10.26 -10.67 8.50
CA LEU A 764 11.63 -11.17 8.65
C LEU A 764 11.69 -12.69 8.79
N LEU A 765 10.84 -13.28 9.63
CA LEU A 765 10.80 -14.73 9.81
C LEU A 765 10.34 -15.44 8.53
N ALA A 766 9.37 -14.89 7.80
CA ALA A 766 8.94 -15.42 6.50
C ALA A 766 10.06 -15.35 5.43
N ILE A 767 10.87 -14.27 5.39
CA ILE A 767 12.04 -14.16 4.51
C ILE A 767 13.07 -15.26 4.79
N TYR A 768 13.24 -15.66 6.05
CA TYR A 768 14.12 -16.77 6.44
C TYR A 768 13.44 -18.16 6.42
N GLY A 769 12.15 -18.27 6.11
CA GLY A 769 11.39 -19.53 6.14
C GLY A 769 11.16 -20.10 7.55
N LEU A 770 11.16 -19.24 8.58
CA LEU A 770 11.02 -19.56 10.00
C LEU A 770 9.60 -19.25 10.54
N ASP A 771 8.71 -18.74 9.69
CA ASP A 771 7.33 -18.35 10.01
C ASP A 771 6.46 -19.53 10.44
N GLN A 772 6.73 -20.74 9.92
CA GLN A 772 6.05 -21.98 10.31
C GLN A 772 6.64 -22.63 11.58
N GLU A 773 7.72 -22.07 12.14
CA GLU A 773 8.45 -22.65 13.28
C GLU A 773 8.18 -21.91 14.60
N THR A 774 7.47 -20.77 14.58
CA THR A 774 6.99 -20.13 15.81
C THR A 774 6.00 -21.03 16.51
N ASP A 775 6.14 -21.19 17.82
CA ASP A 775 5.56 -22.28 18.60
C ASP A 775 4.04 -22.15 18.89
N CYS A 776 3.39 -21.13 18.31
CA CYS A 776 1.94 -20.94 18.24
C CYS A 776 1.57 -20.35 16.86
N LEU A 777 0.28 -20.37 16.49
CA LEU A 777 -0.26 -19.71 15.28
C LEU A 777 -0.28 -18.16 15.40
N GLY A 778 0.80 -17.55 15.88
CA GLY A 778 1.01 -16.10 16.02
C GLY A 778 0.73 -15.50 17.41
N PHE A 779 -0.03 -16.18 18.28
CA PHE A 779 -0.60 -15.54 19.48
C PHE A 779 0.03 -15.97 20.81
N VAL A 780 0.96 -15.15 21.29
CA VAL A 780 1.46 -15.20 22.69
C VAL A 780 0.41 -14.68 23.68
N ALA A 781 -0.36 -13.65 23.28
CA ALA A 781 -1.41 -13.04 24.09
C ALA A 781 -2.74 -13.00 23.33
N HIS A 782 -3.84 -13.15 24.07
CA HIS A 782 -5.21 -13.02 23.57
C HIS A 782 -5.50 -11.57 23.23
N ALA A 783 -6.13 -11.37 22.08
CA ALA A 783 -6.62 -10.10 21.60
C ALA A 783 -7.90 -10.37 20.80
N ASP A 784 -9.05 -9.90 21.30
CA ASP A 784 -10.30 -9.89 20.53
C ASP A 784 -10.20 -8.76 19.49
N TRP A 785 -10.34 -9.10 18.21
CA TRP A 785 -10.38 -8.13 17.10
C TRP A 785 -11.76 -8.09 16.42
N GLU A 786 -12.71 -8.94 16.84
CA GLU A 786 -14.05 -9.02 16.25
C GLU A 786 -14.95 -7.87 16.73
N ASN A 787 -14.75 -7.43 17.97
CA ASN A 787 -15.59 -6.44 18.65
C ASN A 787 -14.88 -5.08 18.86
N GLY A 788 -13.73 -4.85 18.21
CA GLY A 788 -12.96 -3.60 18.33
C GLY A 788 -13.54 -2.43 17.53
N GLU A 789 -12.96 -1.23 17.70
CA GLU A 789 -13.19 -0.14 16.75
C GLU A 789 -12.73 -0.58 15.33
N PRO A 790 -13.46 -0.20 14.27
CA PRO A 790 -13.41 -0.91 12.98
C PRO A 790 -12.02 -0.88 12.31
N GLY A 791 -11.27 -1.97 12.49
CA GLY A 791 -10.15 -2.38 11.65
C GLY A 791 -8.72 -2.13 12.17
N TYR A 792 -8.52 -1.35 13.23
CA TYR A 792 -7.18 -0.79 13.55
C TYR A 792 -6.59 -1.18 14.91
N HIS A 793 -7.37 -1.71 15.85
CA HIS A 793 -6.84 -2.23 17.12
C HIS A 793 -7.78 -3.24 17.78
N PRO A 794 -7.25 -4.16 18.62
CA PRO A 794 -8.10 -5.09 19.35
C PRO A 794 -8.92 -4.38 20.43
N VAL A 795 -9.98 -5.04 20.92
CA VAL A 795 -10.83 -4.61 22.04
C VAL A 795 -10.00 -4.13 23.22
N THR A 796 -10.47 -3.07 23.87
CA THR A 796 -9.97 -2.60 25.16
C THR A 796 -11.03 -2.89 26.21
N TYR A 797 -10.68 -3.66 27.23
CA TYR A 797 -11.63 -4.06 28.27
C TYR A 797 -11.70 -2.97 29.34
N GLU A 798 -12.86 -2.34 29.47
CA GLU A 798 -13.14 -1.29 30.43
C GLU A 798 -13.69 -1.89 31.75
N PRO A 799 -13.83 -1.11 32.84
CA PRO A 799 -14.30 -1.64 34.13
C PRO A 799 -15.62 -2.41 34.08
N ASP A 800 -16.55 -2.00 33.20
CA ASP A 800 -17.87 -2.64 33.06
C ASP A 800 -17.82 -4.02 32.35
N ASP A 801 -16.74 -4.34 31.63
CA ASP A 801 -16.54 -5.66 31.00
C ASP A 801 -16.05 -6.72 32.00
N ILE A 802 -15.42 -6.28 33.10
CA ILE A 802 -14.59 -7.14 33.95
C ILE A 802 -15.45 -8.00 34.88
N SER A 803 -15.49 -9.28 34.53
CA SER A 803 -16.36 -10.29 35.11
C SER A 803 -15.63 -11.63 35.24
N PRO A 804 -16.03 -12.51 36.20
CA PRO A 804 -15.57 -13.89 36.24
C PRO A 804 -15.72 -14.60 34.88
N GLU A 805 -16.83 -14.32 34.20
CA GLU A 805 -17.21 -14.88 32.91
C GLU A 805 -16.28 -14.41 31.78
N LEU A 806 -15.87 -13.13 31.76
CA LEU A 806 -14.85 -12.65 30.82
C LEU A 806 -13.52 -13.36 31.05
N ILE A 807 -13.04 -13.45 32.30
CA ILE A 807 -11.78 -14.14 32.60
C ILE A 807 -11.87 -15.61 32.22
N GLN A 808 -13.02 -16.28 32.44
CA GLN A 808 -13.23 -17.65 32.00
C GLN A 808 -13.30 -17.80 30.46
N LYS A 809 -13.92 -16.86 29.74
CA LYS A 809 -13.93 -16.79 28.26
C LYS A 809 -12.51 -16.67 27.71
N LEU A 810 -11.71 -15.76 28.27
CA LEU A 810 -10.31 -15.54 27.87
C LEU A 810 -9.41 -16.77 28.10
N ARG A 811 -9.86 -17.73 28.92
CA ARG A 811 -9.16 -18.98 29.26
C ARG A 811 -9.75 -20.24 28.60
N MET A 812 -10.63 -20.09 27.60
CA MET A 812 -11.57 -21.13 27.15
C MET A 812 -10.92 -22.51 26.81
N PRO A 813 -11.36 -23.62 27.45
CA PRO A 813 -10.73 -24.94 27.25
C PRO A 813 -11.02 -25.64 25.92
N GLU A 814 -12.07 -25.25 25.17
CA GLU A 814 -12.46 -25.93 23.92
C GLU A 814 -11.36 -25.88 22.84
N ILE A 815 -10.45 -24.92 23.00
CA ILE A 815 -9.32 -24.61 22.12
C ILE A 815 -8.07 -25.44 22.50
N CYS A 816 -7.98 -25.94 23.74
CA CYS A 816 -6.94 -26.89 24.21
C CYS A 816 -7.56 -27.94 25.13
N GLY A 817 -7.98 -29.07 24.55
CA GLY A 817 -8.77 -30.11 25.23
C GLY A 817 -8.04 -30.97 26.27
N LEU A 818 -7.37 -30.39 27.26
CA LEU A 818 -6.83 -31.08 28.44
C LEU A 818 -7.10 -30.28 29.75
N PRO A 819 -7.40 -30.97 30.87
CA PRO A 819 -7.61 -30.31 32.17
C PRO A 819 -6.27 -29.91 32.81
N VAL A 820 -6.20 -28.69 33.36
CA VAL A 820 -5.01 -28.09 34.01
C VAL A 820 -4.39 -28.99 35.09
N ASP A 821 -5.23 -29.72 35.82
CA ASP A 821 -4.84 -30.67 36.87
C ASP A 821 -3.82 -31.73 36.36
N SER A 822 -3.88 -32.08 35.07
CA SER A 822 -2.95 -33.03 34.43
C SER A 822 -1.54 -32.46 34.23
N VAL A 823 -1.41 -31.17 33.93
CA VAL A 823 -0.11 -30.51 33.71
C VAL A 823 0.64 -30.40 35.05
N ALA A 824 -0.02 -29.91 36.10
CA ALA A 824 0.56 -29.83 37.44
C ALA A 824 0.97 -31.21 38.00
N SER A 825 0.27 -32.27 37.60
CA SER A 825 0.61 -33.65 37.93
C SER A 825 1.81 -34.17 37.12
N ALA A 826 1.89 -33.84 35.83
CA ALA A 826 3.03 -34.21 34.98
C ALA A 826 4.35 -33.59 35.46
N TRP A 827 4.36 -32.30 35.83
CA TRP A 827 5.52 -31.64 36.43
C TRP A 827 5.98 -32.28 37.74
N LYS A 828 5.09 -32.94 38.50
CA LYS A 828 5.45 -33.72 39.71
C LYS A 828 5.91 -35.16 39.40
N GLY A 829 5.66 -35.68 38.20
CA GLY A 829 5.98 -37.06 37.81
C GLY A 829 7.21 -37.24 36.90
N LEU A 830 7.76 -36.15 36.35
CA LEU A 830 8.85 -36.23 35.36
C LEU A 830 10.23 -36.30 36.03
N GLY A 831 10.87 -37.47 35.92
CA GLY A 831 12.04 -37.87 36.71
C GLY A 831 13.37 -37.17 36.42
N THR A 832 13.53 -36.43 35.31
CA THR A 832 14.67 -35.52 35.10
C THR A 832 14.30 -34.31 34.22
N ILE A 833 15.06 -33.22 34.33
CA ILE A 833 14.99 -32.06 33.43
C ILE A 833 15.34 -32.44 31.98
N GLU A 834 16.21 -33.44 31.77
CA GLU A 834 16.54 -33.94 30.43
C GLU A 834 15.36 -34.72 29.82
N ASP A 835 14.54 -35.44 30.60
CA ASP A 835 13.32 -36.10 30.11
C ASP A 835 12.23 -35.09 29.71
N VAL A 836 12.11 -33.97 30.45
CA VAL A 836 11.19 -32.86 30.13
C VAL A 836 11.53 -32.25 28.77
N TYR A 837 12.82 -32.13 28.41
CA TYR A 837 13.27 -31.41 27.21
C TYR A 837 13.67 -32.28 26.01
N LEU A 838 14.18 -33.51 26.21
CA LEU A 838 14.55 -34.43 25.13
C LEU A 838 13.38 -35.28 24.63
N SER A 839 12.32 -35.44 25.43
CA SER A 839 11.02 -35.95 24.93
C SER A 839 10.24 -34.89 24.15
N ALA A 840 10.51 -33.61 24.42
CA ALA A 840 9.78 -32.47 23.87
C ALA A 840 9.99 -32.07 22.39
N PRO A 841 10.88 -32.69 21.58
CA PRO A 841 10.82 -32.52 20.13
C PRO A 841 9.59 -33.16 19.47
N VAL A 842 8.89 -34.10 20.14
CA VAL A 842 7.74 -34.82 19.56
C VAL A 842 6.59 -35.05 20.54
N ALA A 843 6.84 -35.31 21.84
CA ALA A 843 5.81 -35.81 22.75
C ALA A 843 4.76 -34.77 23.22
N TYR A 844 5.07 -33.47 23.16
CA TYR A 844 4.16 -32.40 23.61
C TYR A 844 3.34 -31.74 22.49
N GLY A 845 3.51 -32.18 21.23
CA GLY A 845 2.70 -31.75 20.08
C GLY A 845 1.17 -31.93 20.18
N PRO A 846 0.61 -32.72 21.14
CA PRO A 846 -0.83 -32.75 21.41
C PRO A 846 -1.23 -32.27 22.82
N VAL A 847 -0.29 -31.80 23.66
CA VAL A 847 -0.55 -31.49 25.09
C VAL A 847 -1.01 -30.04 25.29
N LEU A 848 -0.69 -29.14 24.36
CA LEU A 848 -1.40 -27.90 24.15
C LEU A 848 -1.84 -27.87 22.68
N GLY A 849 -3.09 -27.49 22.43
CA GLY A 849 -3.56 -27.23 21.06
C GLY A 849 -2.85 -26.01 20.47
N TYR A 850 -2.74 -25.96 19.14
CA TYR A 850 -2.04 -24.91 18.37
C TYR A 850 -2.62 -23.47 18.51
N GLN A 851 -3.52 -23.24 19.47
CA GLN A 851 -4.52 -22.18 19.43
C GLN A 851 -4.69 -21.41 20.77
N CYS A 852 -4.10 -21.82 21.89
CA CYS A 852 -4.31 -21.16 23.18
C CYS A 852 -3.30 -20.03 23.49
N PRO A 853 -3.74 -18.78 23.67
CA PRO A 853 -2.91 -17.70 24.19
C PRO A 853 -2.70 -17.80 25.71
N LEU A 854 -1.66 -17.17 26.23
CA LEU A 854 -1.18 -17.36 27.62
C LEU A 854 -1.43 -16.15 28.54
N PHE A 855 -1.46 -14.98 27.92
CA PHE A 855 -1.73 -13.68 28.52
C PHE A 855 -2.96 -13.08 27.83
N ALA A 856 -3.60 -12.06 28.39
CA ALA A 856 -4.47 -11.17 27.62
C ALA A 856 -3.93 -9.74 27.69
N ARG A 857 -4.03 -8.99 26.58
CA ARG A 857 -3.60 -7.59 26.48
C ARG A 857 -4.81 -6.62 26.55
N LYS A 858 -4.54 -5.32 26.52
CA LYS A 858 -5.54 -4.24 26.47
C LYS A 858 -6.46 -4.16 27.70
N PHE A 859 -5.91 -4.42 28.89
CA PHE A 859 -6.49 -3.97 30.16
C PHE A 859 -5.86 -2.64 30.61
N PRO A 860 -6.58 -1.50 30.58
CA PRO A 860 -6.07 -0.19 30.99
C PRO A 860 -5.67 -0.09 32.46
N ALA A 861 -4.90 0.95 32.81
CA ALA A 861 -4.39 1.14 34.17
C ALA A 861 -5.50 1.22 35.24
N HIS A 862 -6.62 1.87 34.94
CA HIS A 862 -7.76 2.03 35.87
C HIS A 862 -8.57 0.74 36.09
N THR A 863 -8.25 -0.36 35.40
CA THR A 863 -8.84 -1.69 35.64
C THR A 863 -8.08 -2.52 36.68
N ALA A 864 -6.86 -2.12 37.04
CA ALA A 864 -5.94 -2.95 37.81
C ALA A 864 -6.40 -3.30 39.24
N ASP A 865 -7.12 -2.39 39.91
CA ASP A 865 -7.75 -2.69 41.20
C ASP A 865 -8.88 -3.72 41.06
N LEU A 866 -9.76 -3.55 40.07
CA LEU A 866 -10.90 -4.45 39.85
C LEU A 866 -10.46 -5.87 39.46
N LEU A 867 -9.43 -5.99 38.62
CA LEU A 867 -8.83 -7.29 38.26
C LEU A 867 -8.14 -7.96 39.46
N TYR A 868 -7.48 -7.19 40.33
CA TYR A 868 -6.82 -7.73 41.52
C TYR A 868 -7.82 -8.14 42.61
N ASP A 869 -8.90 -7.37 42.78
CA ASP A 869 -10.03 -7.76 43.63
C ASP A 869 -10.73 -9.02 43.10
N LEU A 870 -10.89 -9.15 41.77
CA LEU A 870 -11.46 -10.36 41.16
C LEU A 870 -10.53 -11.58 41.37
N TYR A 871 -9.22 -11.40 41.20
CA TYR A 871 -8.20 -12.42 41.47
C TYR A 871 -8.20 -12.90 42.93
N THR A 872 -8.20 -11.97 43.88
CA THR A 872 -8.15 -12.29 45.32
C THR A 872 -9.46 -12.86 45.86
N ARG A 873 -10.62 -12.40 45.35
CA ARG A 873 -11.94 -12.92 45.73
C ARG A 873 -12.29 -14.26 45.10
N SER A 874 -11.69 -14.61 43.96
CA SER A 874 -11.89 -15.91 43.30
C SER A 874 -10.60 -16.41 42.64
N PRO A 875 -9.60 -16.87 43.45
CA PRO A 875 -8.33 -17.35 42.91
C PRO A 875 -8.50 -18.52 41.95
N THR A 876 -9.51 -19.38 42.14
CA THR A 876 -9.83 -20.49 41.23
C THR A 876 -10.16 -20.04 39.79
N THR A 877 -10.72 -18.84 39.61
CA THR A 877 -11.01 -18.23 38.30
C THR A 877 -9.72 -17.88 37.53
N PHE A 878 -8.59 -17.68 38.22
CA PHE A 878 -7.27 -17.39 37.64
C PHE A 878 -6.25 -18.53 37.78
N THR A 879 -6.39 -19.40 38.78
CA THR A 879 -5.50 -20.53 39.06
C THR A 879 -6.30 -21.72 39.60
N ARG A 880 -6.65 -22.68 38.72
CA ARG A 880 -7.10 -24.00 39.17
C ARG A 880 -5.88 -24.84 39.53
N LEU A 881 -5.42 -24.68 40.77
CA LEU A 881 -4.31 -25.40 41.40
C LEU A 881 -4.68 -25.75 42.84
N ASP A 882 -5.72 -26.57 43.03
CA ASP A 882 -6.10 -27.10 44.34
C ASP A 882 -5.10 -28.16 44.81
N GLY A 883 -3.94 -27.68 45.29
CA GLY A 883 -2.85 -28.45 45.86
C GLY A 883 -2.62 -28.08 47.32
N THR A 884 -3.36 -28.74 48.22
CA THR A 884 -3.20 -28.68 49.69
C THR A 884 -3.34 -27.31 50.38
N ARG A 885 -4.53 -27.04 50.91
CA ARG A 885 -4.68 -26.46 52.25
C ARG A 885 -5.29 -27.50 53.18
N ASN A 886 -4.73 -27.65 54.38
CA ASN A 886 -5.19 -28.66 55.34
C ASN A 886 -6.53 -28.26 55.95
N ASN A 887 -7.61 -28.95 55.57
CA ASN A 887 -8.82 -29.03 56.40
C ASN A 887 -8.51 -29.91 57.62
N ASN A 888 -7.83 -29.34 58.62
CA ASN A 888 -7.57 -30.00 59.89
C ASN A 888 -7.37 -29.00 61.04
N GLN A 889 -8.36 -28.14 61.24
CA GLN A 889 -8.60 -27.54 62.55
C GLN A 889 -10.11 -27.39 62.76
N HIS A 890 -10.60 -27.93 63.87
CA HIS A 890 -11.95 -27.65 64.35
C HIS A 890 -12.02 -26.18 64.79
N ASP A 891 -13.18 -25.55 64.60
CA ASP A 891 -13.96 -25.21 65.78
C ASP A 891 -15.45 -25.14 65.45
N ALA A 892 -16.28 -25.50 66.43
CA ALA A 892 -17.74 -25.49 66.32
C ALA A 892 -18.36 -24.92 67.60
N SER A 893 -18.86 -23.68 67.55
CA SER A 893 -19.66 -23.09 68.64
C SER A 893 -20.47 -21.89 68.15
N GLY A 894 -21.75 -21.80 68.56
CA GLY A 894 -22.68 -20.69 68.25
C GLY A 894 -23.17 -20.65 66.79
N MET A 895 -24.44 -20.84 66.45
CA MET A 895 -25.66 -21.05 67.24
C MET A 895 -26.16 -19.85 68.06
N THR A 896 -26.54 -18.77 67.37
CA THR A 896 -27.84 -18.09 67.60
C THR A 896 -28.31 -17.39 66.32
#